data_AF-A0AAE0MHW6-F1
#
_entry.id   AF-A0AAE0MHW6-F1
#
_cell.length_a   1.000
_cell.length_b   1.000
_cell.length_c   1.000
_cell.angle_alpha   90.00
_cell.angle_beta   90.00
_cell.angle_gamma   90.00
#
_symmetry.space_group_name_H-M   'P 1'
#
loop_
_entity.id
_entity.type
_entity.pdbx_description
1 polymer ?
#
loop_
_entity_poly.entity_id
_entity_poly.type
_entity_poly.pdbx_seq_one_letter_code
_entity_poly.pdbx_strand_id
1 'polypeptide(L)'
;MPFIHIPLPKCLSSRWPFAKKPYKVPLQRLPFTFRRVPLALHMGIQVAILATIGGLWALSERRNGIATVPTTPSEISLFWAGDVSVSLLWTYSLLWTALPAFLMARYMEYFGAMQDALKISQPMMELCKPSGLEKICTRARCHQEHRWKRWNRFNPLPVFLKYWHFPKRRARASPKQTILLDYSKIYYSIPLVNTCFALRNRHFLVATCMFVKFLLSIVSGLVAAIFSVAIVSASSPLPLTMPNMFYDWGPAESSLRPALDIVSASVINNAPLIQWMTPTHAFHPFSVAPSSAALDGVGGEWNITAETTAYSIALDCDILDARVISDAGGITVDGTPGKDAQVTFDFMHRDCPVYTWINLMTPAALNMISWSQTDCSWASGVARVGFFAGTTDPKSQIGLSNFTLVSCVPRFNQSTASITVGAAETPGHVLESSILSTNTSKVTSALSSYLERVHMYTAVDPKSTDLQMDNICRLSYEYSKAHNNTNPLSDSAGLMQSFETIFMATYAAAATLASFNNASTDGPQLLVGSLAQPENRLFVVWRPAAVVMAVIFVALLVTILVAGYAYVNADILRSQNHLILGHALMVDRCPGVTQYIDDLKADAVQHLRAEEKRRHLKEGDGMNYKPATEEELLKGRSMVEHAEHLDEEWECSLDGDKIRLGKVSGFLGYYGADESPTESLSSVA
;
A
#
# COMPACT_ATOMS: atom_id res chain seq x y z
N MET A 1 41.08 -87.67 45.65
CA MET A 1 41.84 -86.48 45.18
C MET A 1 43.26 -86.96 44.89
N PRO A 2 43.95 -86.61 43.78
CA PRO A 2 43.75 -85.48 42.90
C PRO A 2 43.70 -85.78 41.37
N PHE A 3 43.45 -84.69 40.66
CA PHE A 3 43.40 -84.35 39.24
C PHE A 3 44.13 -85.19 38.19
N ILE A 4 43.37 -85.47 37.13
CA ILE A 4 43.76 -86.03 35.84
C ILE A 4 44.16 -84.88 34.90
N HIS A 5 45.36 -84.95 34.33
CA HIS A 5 45.80 -84.13 33.20
C HIS A 5 45.28 -84.74 31.88
N ILE A 6 44.50 -83.97 31.12
CA ILE A 6 44.16 -84.28 29.71
C ILE A 6 44.68 -83.13 28.84
N PRO A 7 45.55 -83.38 27.84
CA PRO A 7 45.87 -82.38 26.84
C PRO A 7 44.85 -82.44 25.70
N LEU A 8 44.35 -81.28 25.27
CA LEU A 8 43.56 -81.13 24.04
C LEU A 8 44.33 -80.32 22.98
N PRO A 9 44.04 -80.53 21.69
CA PRO A 9 45.02 -80.43 20.62
C PRO A 9 44.96 -79.11 19.84
N LYS A 10 46.03 -78.91 19.07
CA LYS A 10 46.23 -77.87 18.05
C LYS A 10 44.98 -77.69 17.16
N CYS A 11 44.37 -76.51 17.22
CA CYS A 11 43.39 -76.09 16.20
C CYS A 11 44.14 -75.68 14.92
N LEU A 12 43.82 -76.42 13.87
CA LEU A 12 44.30 -76.27 12.51
C LEU A 12 43.94 -74.91 11.90
N SER A 13 44.93 -74.31 11.23
CA SER A 13 44.74 -73.32 10.20
C SER A 13 44.07 -73.94 8.97
N SER A 14 42.76 -73.76 8.79
CA SER A 14 42.11 -74.02 7.50
C SER A 14 42.03 -72.70 6.71
N ARG A 15 42.97 -72.55 5.77
CA ARG A 15 42.83 -71.61 4.64
C ARG A 15 41.63 -72.06 3.81
N TRP A 16 40.56 -71.29 3.82
CA TRP A 16 39.49 -71.41 2.84
C TRP A 16 39.82 -70.58 1.58
N PRO A 17 39.90 -71.18 0.38
CA PRO A 17 40.09 -70.45 -0.86
C PRO A 17 38.73 -70.27 -1.54
N PHE A 18 37.91 -69.33 -1.04
CA PHE A 18 36.82 -68.77 -1.81
C PHE A 18 36.80 -67.27 -1.60
N ALA A 19 37.68 -66.58 -2.33
CA ALA A 19 37.60 -65.14 -2.52
C ALA A 19 36.30 -64.84 -3.30
N LYS A 20 35.19 -64.70 -2.57
CA LYS A 20 33.93 -64.16 -3.08
C LYS A 20 34.28 -62.83 -3.76
N LYS A 21 34.01 -62.71 -5.06
CA LYS A 21 34.13 -61.43 -5.77
C LYS A 21 33.38 -60.39 -4.95
N PRO A 22 34.01 -59.26 -4.55
CA PRO A 22 33.33 -58.25 -3.77
C PRO A 22 32.12 -57.78 -4.58
N TYR A 23 30.92 -57.95 -4.03
CA TYR A 23 29.71 -57.40 -4.61
C TYR A 23 29.94 -55.89 -4.79
N LYS A 24 30.03 -55.45 -6.05
CA LYS A 24 30.01 -54.02 -6.37
C LYS A 24 28.56 -53.58 -6.19
N VAL A 25 28.25 -53.11 -4.99
CA VAL A 25 26.97 -52.47 -4.70
C VAL A 25 26.82 -51.30 -5.69
N PRO A 26 25.69 -51.20 -6.42
CA PRO A 26 25.49 -50.10 -7.35
C PRO A 26 25.61 -48.77 -6.60
N LEU A 27 26.37 -47.83 -7.16
CA LEU A 27 26.52 -46.48 -6.60
C LEU A 27 25.14 -45.80 -6.60
N GLN A 28 24.47 -45.81 -5.45
CA GLN A 28 23.28 -45.00 -5.27
C GLN A 28 23.68 -43.53 -5.30
N ARG A 29 22.91 -42.73 -6.04
CA ARG A 29 23.17 -41.31 -6.24
C ARG A 29 22.86 -40.55 -4.94
N LEU A 30 23.63 -39.50 -4.64
CA LEU A 30 23.32 -38.57 -3.54
C LEU A 30 21.86 -38.08 -3.65
N PRO A 31 21.20 -37.78 -2.52
CA PRO A 31 19.90 -37.13 -2.52
C PRO A 31 19.95 -35.94 -3.46
N PHE A 32 18.95 -35.81 -4.34
CA PHE A 32 18.97 -34.80 -5.39
C PHE A 32 19.23 -33.40 -4.83
N THR A 33 18.66 -33.08 -3.67
CA THR A 33 18.78 -31.80 -2.95
C THR A 33 20.21 -31.40 -2.56
N PHE A 34 21.13 -32.34 -2.34
CA PHE A 34 22.53 -32.04 -1.98
C PHE A 34 23.49 -31.98 -3.17
N ARG A 35 22.99 -32.18 -4.39
CA ARG A 35 23.82 -31.97 -5.57
C ARG A 35 24.10 -30.47 -5.72
N ARG A 36 25.29 -30.14 -6.23
CA ARG A 36 25.73 -28.74 -6.43
C ARG A 36 24.74 -27.92 -7.24
N VAL A 37 24.14 -28.51 -8.27
CA VAL A 37 23.22 -27.83 -9.18
C VAL A 37 21.90 -27.44 -8.49
N PRO A 38 21.14 -28.36 -7.86
CA PRO A 38 19.97 -28.03 -7.04
C PRO A 38 20.23 -26.99 -5.94
N LEU A 39 21.38 -27.09 -5.26
CA LEU A 39 21.70 -26.17 -4.18
C LEU A 39 22.04 -24.75 -4.70
N ALA A 40 22.77 -24.66 -5.81
CA ALA A 40 22.99 -23.40 -6.52
C ALA A 40 21.69 -22.81 -7.07
N LEU A 41 20.80 -23.65 -7.62
CA LEU A 41 19.47 -23.25 -8.07
C LEU A 41 18.65 -22.69 -6.89
N HIS A 42 18.73 -23.32 -5.72
CA HIS A 42 18.04 -22.86 -4.52
C HIS A 42 18.49 -21.45 -4.11
N MET A 43 19.80 -21.21 -4.07
CA MET A 43 20.35 -19.88 -3.81
C MET A 43 19.94 -18.87 -4.87
N GLY A 44 19.98 -19.26 -6.15
CA GLY A 44 19.55 -18.43 -7.26
C GLY A 44 18.10 -17.96 -7.12
N ILE A 45 17.19 -18.87 -6.73
CA ILE A 45 15.79 -18.55 -6.48
C ILE A 45 15.65 -17.56 -5.30
N GLN A 46 16.37 -17.77 -4.20
CA GLN A 46 16.32 -16.86 -3.05
C GLN A 46 16.79 -15.44 -3.41
N VAL A 47 17.91 -15.33 -4.13
CA VAL A 47 18.44 -14.04 -4.62
C VAL A 47 17.45 -13.39 -5.59
N ALA A 48 16.84 -14.17 -6.49
CA ALA A 48 15.84 -13.66 -7.42
C ALA A 48 14.62 -13.11 -6.69
N ILE A 49 14.10 -13.79 -5.66
CA ILE A 49 12.96 -13.30 -4.88
C ILE A 49 13.32 -12.00 -4.14
N LEU A 50 14.49 -11.93 -3.49
CA LEU A 50 14.95 -10.71 -2.81
C LEU A 50 15.09 -9.54 -3.78
N ALA A 51 15.73 -9.75 -4.93
CA ALA A 51 15.89 -8.72 -5.95
C ALA A 51 14.55 -8.26 -6.52
N THR A 52 13.60 -9.17 -6.72
CA THR A 52 12.26 -8.85 -7.24
C THR A 52 11.47 -8.00 -6.25
N ILE A 53 11.41 -8.41 -4.98
CA ILE A 53 10.68 -7.64 -3.95
C ILE A 53 11.31 -6.25 -3.76
N GLY A 54 12.65 -6.18 -3.67
CA GLY A 54 13.36 -4.91 -3.55
C GLY A 54 13.17 -3.99 -4.76
N GLY A 55 13.21 -4.55 -5.97
CA GLY A 55 12.98 -3.80 -7.21
C GLY A 55 11.56 -3.28 -7.32
N LEU A 56 10.55 -4.10 -6.98
CA LEU A 56 9.15 -3.69 -6.97
C LEU A 56 8.87 -2.62 -5.91
N TRP A 57 9.49 -2.72 -4.74
CA TRP A 57 9.38 -1.70 -3.71
C TRP A 57 9.97 -0.35 -4.19
N ALA A 58 11.20 -0.36 -4.70
CA ALA A 58 11.83 0.85 -5.23
C ALA A 58 11.04 1.46 -6.41
N LEU A 59 10.44 0.63 -7.27
CA LEU A 59 9.60 1.10 -8.37
C LEU A 59 8.29 1.72 -7.85
N SER A 60 7.66 1.08 -6.86
CA SER A 60 6.43 1.55 -6.21
C SER A 60 6.62 2.93 -5.58
N GLU A 61 7.76 3.17 -4.93
CA GLU A 61 8.06 4.44 -4.28
C GLU A 61 8.38 5.55 -5.31
N ARG A 62 9.07 5.21 -6.41
CA ARG A 62 9.42 6.20 -7.46
C ARG A 62 8.25 6.61 -8.33
N ARG A 63 7.24 5.76 -8.51
CA ARG A 63 6.14 5.98 -9.47
C ARG A 63 4.76 6.14 -8.83
N ASN A 64 4.71 6.31 -7.50
CA ASN A 64 3.46 6.32 -6.73
C ASN A 64 2.57 5.12 -7.08
N GLY A 65 3.16 3.92 -7.05
CA GLY A 65 2.53 2.66 -7.41
C GLY A 65 3.22 1.95 -8.59
N ILE A 66 2.97 0.65 -8.72
CA ILE A 66 3.57 -0.23 -9.75
C ILE A 66 2.72 -0.24 -11.01
N ALA A 67 1.41 -0.40 -10.85
CA ALA A 67 0.46 -0.59 -11.93
C ALA A 67 -0.89 0.03 -11.57
N THR A 68 -1.59 0.54 -12.56
CA THR A 68 -2.98 1.02 -12.47
C THR A 68 -3.93 -0.17 -12.44
N VAL A 69 -4.87 -0.15 -11.51
CA VAL A 69 -5.93 -1.14 -11.33
C VAL A 69 -7.23 -0.51 -11.79
N PRO A 70 -7.97 -1.10 -12.74
CA PRO A 70 -9.23 -0.54 -13.20
C PRO A 70 -10.25 -0.47 -12.04
N THR A 71 -10.89 0.69 -11.88
CA THR A 71 -11.85 1.01 -10.79
C THR A 71 -13.25 0.46 -11.03
N THR A 72 -13.61 0.22 -12.29
CA THR A 72 -14.89 -0.34 -12.69
C THR A 72 -14.68 -1.27 -13.88
N PRO A 73 -15.28 -2.47 -13.91
CA PRO A 73 -15.42 -3.19 -15.16
C PRO A 73 -16.32 -2.32 -16.05
N SER A 74 -15.74 -1.65 -17.03
CA SER A 74 -16.50 -1.11 -18.17
C SER A 74 -17.39 -2.24 -18.64
N GLU A 75 -18.70 -2.11 -18.40
CA GLU A 75 -19.74 -3.12 -18.58
C GLU A 75 -19.23 -4.42 -19.21
N ILE A 76 -18.66 -5.30 -18.39
CA ILE A 76 -18.42 -6.67 -18.85
C ILE A 76 -19.83 -7.22 -18.95
N SER A 77 -20.39 -7.16 -20.17
CA SER A 77 -21.67 -7.72 -20.56
C SER A 77 -21.67 -9.18 -20.10
N LEU A 78 -22.22 -9.40 -18.92
CA LEU A 78 -22.01 -10.57 -18.06
C LEU A 78 -22.70 -11.83 -18.60
N PHE A 79 -23.18 -11.79 -19.85
CA PHE A 79 -24.21 -12.69 -20.31
C PHE A 79 -23.83 -13.58 -21.52
N TRP A 80 -22.75 -13.34 -22.30
CA TRP A 80 -22.61 -14.07 -23.59
C TRP A 80 -21.21 -14.44 -24.15
N ALA A 81 -20.11 -14.47 -23.39
CA ALA A 81 -18.83 -14.98 -23.94
C ALA A 81 -18.07 -15.89 -22.96
N GLY A 82 -17.80 -17.13 -23.35
CA GLY A 82 -17.21 -18.21 -22.54
C GLY A 82 -15.76 -18.01 -22.03
N ASP A 83 -15.22 -16.78 -22.05
CA ASP A 83 -13.86 -16.43 -21.61
C ASP A 83 -13.82 -15.61 -20.30
N VAL A 84 -14.95 -15.52 -19.57
CA VAL A 84 -15.10 -14.70 -18.36
C VAL A 84 -14.12 -15.09 -17.24
N SER A 85 -13.77 -16.38 -17.11
CA SER A 85 -12.90 -16.83 -16.01
C SER A 85 -11.47 -16.33 -16.13
N VAL A 86 -10.97 -16.18 -17.36
CA VAL A 86 -9.57 -15.82 -17.61
C VAL A 86 -9.39 -14.32 -17.38
N SER A 87 -10.17 -13.46 -18.04
CA SER A 87 -10.10 -12.00 -17.84
C SER A 87 -10.35 -11.60 -16.36
N LEU A 88 -11.31 -12.24 -15.69
CA LEU A 88 -11.61 -11.95 -14.29
C LEU A 88 -10.49 -12.43 -13.33
N LEU A 89 -9.77 -13.52 -13.65
CA LEU A 89 -8.61 -13.93 -12.86
C LEU A 89 -7.39 -13.01 -13.07
N TRP A 90 -7.18 -12.51 -14.29
CA TRP A 90 -6.00 -11.70 -14.62
C TRP A 90 -6.16 -10.22 -14.22
N THR A 91 -7.38 -9.70 -14.16
CA THR A 91 -7.65 -8.27 -13.89
C THR A 91 -7.90 -7.96 -12.41
N TYR A 92 -8.23 -8.97 -11.59
CA TYR A 92 -8.60 -8.77 -10.18
C TYR A 92 -7.49 -9.10 -9.18
N SER A 93 -7.70 -8.63 -7.94
CA SER A 93 -6.88 -8.82 -6.72
C SER A 93 -6.22 -10.20 -6.56
N LEU A 94 -6.86 -11.24 -7.10
CA LEU A 94 -6.40 -12.61 -7.05
C LEU A 94 -5.03 -12.82 -7.71
N LEU A 95 -4.70 -12.18 -8.84
CA LEU A 95 -3.42 -12.46 -9.50
C LEU A 95 -2.23 -12.02 -8.65
N TRP A 96 -2.21 -10.75 -8.22
CA TRP A 96 -1.09 -10.18 -7.47
C TRP A 96 -1.05 -10.62 -6.01
N THR A 97 -2.11 -11.24 -5.48
CA THR A 97 -2.08 -11.87 -4.14
C THR A 97 -1.80 -13.37 -4.19
N ALA A 98 -2.39 -14.11 -5.14
CA ALA A 98 -2.26 -15.57 -5.21
C ALA A 98 -0.95 -16.02 -5.86
N LEU A 99 -0.45 -15.32 -6.89
CA LEU A 99 0.80 -15.72 -7.56
C LEU A 99 2.00 -15.67 -6.59
N PRO A 100 2.22 -14.59 -5.82
CA PRO A 100 3.31 -14.56 -4.84
C PRO A 100 3.15 -15.63 -3.75
N ALA A 101 1.93 -15.85 -3.25
CA ALA A 101 1.65 -16.87 -2.24
C ALA A 101 1.96 -18.29 -2.77
N PHE A 102 1.54 -18.58 -4.01
CA PHE A 102 1.83 -19.85 -4.68
C PHE A 102 3.33 -20.08 -4.88
N LEU A 103 4.06 -19.06 -5.37
CA LEU A 103 5.51 -19.15 -5.53
C LEU A 103 6.22 -19.41 -4.20
N MET A 104 5.77 -18.76 -3.12
CA MET A 104 6.33 -18.97 -1.79
C MET A 104 5.98 -20.34 -1.20
N ALA A 105 4.79 -20.87 -1.48
CA ALA A 105 4.42 -22.24 -1.11
C ALA A 105 5.34 -23.27 -1.81
N ARG A 106 5.57 -23.12 -3.12
CA ARG A 106 6.50 -23.99 -3.87
C ARG A 106 7.93 -23.89 -3.38
N TYR A 107 8.39 -22.68 -3.07
CA TYR A 107 9.70 -22.48 -2.46
C TYR A 107 9.81 -23.15 -1.09
N MET A 108 8.77 -23.08 -0.25
CA MET A 108 8.72 -23.72 1.06
C MET A 108 8.79 -25.25 0.95
N GLU A 109 8.07 -25.86 0.00
CA GLU A 109 8.16 -27.31 -0.29
C GLU A 109 9.61 -27.71 -0.62
N TYR A 110 10.25 -26.93 -1.48
CA TYR A 110 11.62 -27.20 -1.90
C TYR A 110 12.65 -27.03 -0.77
N PHE A 111 12.51 -26.00 0.07
CA PHE A 111 13.32 -25.83 1.29
C PHE A 111 13.07 -26.99 2.28
N GLY A 112 11.82 -27.44 2.39
CA GLY A 112 11.44 -28.61 3.19
C GLY A 112 12.15 -29.88 2.76
N ALA A 113 12.17 -30.17 1.46
CA ALA A 113 12.87 -31.33 0.91
C ALA A 113 14.39 -31.30 1.19
N MET A 114 15.02 -30.12 1.13
CA MET A 114 16.43 -29.95 1.51
C MET A 114 16.64 -30.25 3.00
N GLN A 115 15.76 -29.73 3.85
CA GLN A 115 15.82 -29.97 5.28
C GLN A 115 15.63 -31.45 5.63
N ASP A 116 14.67 -32.13 5.03
CA ASP A 116 14.39 -33.54 5.34
C ASP A 116 15.57 -34.43 4.92
N ALA A 117 16.21 -34.13 3.79
CA ALA A 117 17.48 -34.76 3.43
C ALA A 117 18.59 -34.48 4.46
N LEU A 118 18.62 -33.28 5.06
CA LEU A 118 19.59 -32.92 6.11
C LEU A 118 19.33 -33.69 7.41
N LYS A 119 18.07 -33.84 7.81
CA LYS A 119 17.68 -34.62 8.99
C LYS A 119 18.15 -36.08 8.88
N ILE A 120 18.00 -36.68 7.70
CA ILE A 120 18.42 -38.07 7.45
C ILE A 120 19.94 -38.20 7.48
N SER A 121 20.67 -37.22 6.92
CA SER A 121 22.12 -37.31 6.77
C SER A 121 22.91 -36.88 8.01
N GLN A 122 22.35 -36.04 8.87
CA GLN A 122 23.09 -35.48 10.01
C GLN A 122 23.51 -36.52 11.07
N PRO A 123 22.65 -37.44 11.56
CA PRO A 123 23.05 -38.47 12.51
C PRO A 123 24.21 -39.33 11.99
N MET A 124 24.16 -39.70 10.71
CA MET A 124 25.20 -40.50 10.04
C MET A 124 26.55 -39.80 10.03
N MET A 125 26.55 -38.49 9.70
CA MET A 125 27.78 -37.70 9.72
C MET A 125 28.38 -37.54 11.12
N GLU A 126 27.55 -37.56 12.17
CA GLU A 126 28.04 -37.50 13.55
C GLU A 126 28.63 -38.82 14.02
N LEU A 127 28.05 -39.95 13.62
CA LEU A 127 28.62 -41.28 13.88
C LEU A 127 30.01 -41.45 13.29
N CYS A 128 30.28 -40.76 12.18
CA CYS A 128 31.54 -40.91 11.45
C CYS A 128 32.59 -39.88 11.83
N LYS A 129 32.22 -38.91 12.69
CA LYS A 129 33.21 -38.08 13.37
C LYS A 129 33.99 -38.97 14.33
N PRO A 130 35.32 -38.93 14.31
CA PRO A 130 36.16 -39.75 15.18
C PRO A 130 35.88 -39.39 16.63
N SER A 131 35.02 -40.17 17.27
CA SER A 131 34.72 -40.11 18.69
C SER A 131 35.08 -41.49 19.25
N GLY A 132 36.29 -41.61 19.81
CA GLY A 132 36.74 -42.78 20.57
C GLY A 132 37.04 -44.06 19.78
N LEU A 133 36.50 -44.27 18.57
CA LEU A 133 36.78 -45.43 17.70
C LEU A 133 38.03 -45.23 16.82
N GLU A 134 39.03 -44.53 17.34
CA GLU A 134 40.23 -44.08 16.60
C GLU A 134 41.21 -45.21 16.24
N LYS A 135 40.92 -46.49 16.55
CA LYS A 135 41.88 -47.57 16.31
C LYS A 135 41.71 -48.38 15.02
N ILE A 136 40.65 -48.22 14.22
CA ILE A 136 40.38 -49.20 13.14
C ILE A 136 40.57 -48.68 11.70
N CYS A 137 40.70 -47.37 11.44
CA CYS A 137 40.82 -46.89 10.05
C CYS A 137 41.84 -45.76 9.85
N THR A 138 43.13 -46.08 9.96
CA THR A 138 44.24 -45.11 9.83
C THR A 138 44.85 -44.98 8.44
N ARG A 139 44.38 -45.69 7.39
CA ARG A 139 45.07 -45.63 6.08
C ARG A 139 44.55 -44.61 5.07
N ALA A 140 43.29 -44.16 5.16
CA ALA A 140 42.71 -43.23 4.19
C ALA A 140 42.86 -41.74 4.57
N ARG A 141 43.14 -41.42 5.85
CA ARG A 141 43.04 -40.05 6.38
C ARG A 141 44.29 -39.18 6.15
N CYS A 142 45.46 -39.76 5.83
CA CYS A 142 46.69 -39.00 5.61
C CYS A 142 46.64 -38.10 4.34
N HIS A 143 45.74 -38.35 3.38
CA HIS A 143 45.71 -37.61 2.13
C HIS A 143 44.87 -36.31 2.17
N GLN A 144 43.94 -36.19 3.12
CA GLN A 144 43.00 -35.06 3.18
C GLN A 144 43.56 -33.86 3.96
N GLU A 145 44.37 -34.12 4.99
CA GLU A 145 44.99 -33.06 5.82
C GLU A 145 46.00 -32.21 5.06
N HIS A 146 46.70 -32.78 4.07
CA HIS A 146 47.67 -32.06 3.25
C HIS A 146 47.03 -31.10 2.23
N ARG A 147 45.81 -31.39 1.73
CA ARG A 147 45.11 -30.48 0.79
C ARG A 147 44.55 -29.25 1.50
N TRP A 148 44.04 -29.39 2.72
CA TRP A 148 43.47 -28.28 3.49
C TRP A 148 44.53 -27.21 3.86
N LYS A 149 45.74 -27.64 4.23
CA LYS A 149 46.88 -26.73 4.48
C LYS A 149 47.38 -25.99 3.23
N ARG A 150 47.06 -26.47 2.02
CA ARG A 150 47.42 -25.82 0.75
C ARG A 150 46.39 -24.78 0.31
N TRP A 151 45.11 -25.00 0.64
CA TRP A 151 44.02 -24.07 0.27
C TRP A 151 44.00 -22.80 1.15
N ASN A 152 44.34 -22.92 2.44
CA ASN A 152 44.48 -21.76 3.34
C ASN A 152 45.65 -20.81 2.99
N ARG A 153 46.50 -21.14 2.02
CA ARG A 153 47.57 -20.26 1.55
C ARG A 153 47.18 -19.37 0.36
N PHE A 154 46.03 -19.59 -0.28
CA PHE A 154 45.72 -18.94 -1.56
C PHE A 154 44.43 -18.10 -1.59
N ASN A 155 43.66 -18.00 -0.51
CA ASN A 155 42.48 -17.13 -0.45
C ASN A 155 42.58 -16.11 0.69
N PRO A 156 42.81 -14.81 0.41
CA PRO A 156 42.63 -13.76 1.38
C PRO A 156 41.12 -13.48 1.51
N LEU A 157 40.42 -14.33 2.25
CA LEU A 157 39.06 -13.99 2.70
C LEU A 157 39.14 -12.90 3.79
N PRO A 158 38.16 -11.99 3.86
CA PRO A 158 38.21 -10.83 4.74
C PRO A 158 38.31 -11.23 6.22
N VAL A 159 39.03 -10.39 6.96
CA VAL A 159 39.45 -10.51 8.37
C VAL A 159 38.33 -10.91 9.35
N PHE A 160 37.06 -10.74 8.97
CA PHE A 160 35.89 -11.05 9.79
C PHE A 160 35.72 -12.54 10.15
N LEU A 161 36.21 -13.46 9.32
CA LEU A 161 36.17 -14.91 9.63
C LEU A 161 37.26 -15.35 10.62
N LYS A 162 38.26 -14.51 10.91
CA LYS A 162 39.39 -14.84 11.80
C LYS A 162 39.02 -14.67 13.29
N TYR A 163 37.96 -13.95 13.60
CA TYR A 163 37.45 -13.72 14.95
C TYR A 163 36.32 -14.67 15.38
N TRP A 164 35.97 -15.65 14.56
CA TRP A 164 35.22 -16.81 15.04
C TRP A 164 36.18 -17.74 15.80
N HIS A 165 36.58 -17.31 17.00
CA HIS A 165 37.07 -18.23 18.02
C HIS A 165 35.93 -19.17 18.37
N PHE A 166 35.85 -20.30 17.66
CA PHE A 166 35.05 -21.43 18.11
C PHE A 166 35.48 -21.72 19.56
N PRO A 167 34.58 -21.60 20.55
CA PRO A 167 34.93 -21.84 21.95
C PRO A 167 35.58 -23.21 22.08
N LYS A 168 36.66 -23.28 22.88
CA LYS A 168 37.43 -24.52 23.18
C LYS A 168 36.49 -25.72 23.23
N ARG A 169 36.77 -26.73 22.37
CA ARG A 169 35.98 -27.95 22.11
C ARG A 169 35.24 -28.47 23.37
N ARG A 170 34.04 -27.95 23.64
CA ARG A 170 33.10 -28.57 24.58
C ARG A 170 32.58 -29.84 23.90
N ALA A 171 32.48 -30.94 24.64
CA ALA A 171 32.14 -32.28 24.17
C ALA A 171 31.00 -32.26 23.13
N ARG A 172 31.26 -32.63 21.87
CA ARG A 172 30.21 -32.70 20.83
C ARG A 172 29.20 -33.81 21.18
N ALA A 173 28.01 -33.77 20.55
CA ALA A 173 26.95 -34.74 20.78
C ALA A 173 27.47 -36.18 20.75
N SER A 174 27.06 -36.99 21.73
CA SER A 174 27.54 -38.37 21.81
C SER A 174 26.82 -39.23 20.76
N PRO A 175 27.52 -40.18 20.11
CA PRO A 175 26.94 -41.15 19.18
C PRO A 175 25.69 -41.86 19.71
N LYS A 176 25.67 -42.13 21.03
CA LYS A 176 24.55 -42.82 21.71
C LYS A 176 23.28 -41.99 21.75
N GLN A 177 23.39 -40.67 21.91
CA GLN A 177 22.24 -39.77 21.93
C GLN A 177 21.71 -39.49 20.54
N THR A 178 22.55 -39.63 19.50
CA THR A 178 22.21 -39.28 18.12
C THR A 178 21.53 -40.39 17.33
N ILE A 179 21.77 -41.66 17.68
CA ILE A 179 21.16 -42.82 17.00
C ILE A 179 19.65 -42.92 17.26
N LEU A 180 19.16 -42.44 18.41
CA LEU A 180 17.73 -42.56 18.77
C LEU A 180 16.85 -41.40 18.29
N LEU A 181 17.44 -40.37 17.64
CA LEU A 181 16.72 -39.14 17.25
C LEU A 181 16.22 -39.24 15.81
N ASP A 182 15.04 -39.81 15.63
CA ASP A 182 14.29 -39.69 14.38
C ASP A 182 13.49 -38.38 14.38
N TYR A 183 14.05 -37.35 13.76
CA TYR A 183 13.39 -36.05 13.58
C TYR A 183 12.27 -36.07 12.50
N SER A 184 12.00 -37.22 11.87
CA SER A 184 10.96 -37.39 10.85
C SER A 184 9.66 -37.95 11.43
N LYS A 185 9.75 -38.85 12.41
CA LYS A 185 8.61 -39.62 12.94
C LYS A 185 7.95 -39.06 14.21
N ILE A 186 8.45 -37.98 14.82
CA ILE A 186 7.81 -37.41 16.01
C ILE A 186 6.52 -36.67 15.59
N TYR A 187 5.44 -37.46 15.52
CA TYR A 187 4.05 -37.12 15.27
C TYR A 187 3.64 -35.76 15.90
N TYR A 188 3.17 -34.83 15.07
CA TYR A 188 2.37 -33.63 15.40
C TYR A 188 2.85 -32.55 16.39
N SER A 189 4.04 -32.63 16.99
CA SER A 189 4.48 -31.59 17.93
C SER A 189 5.15 -30.41 17.22
N ILE A 190 4.43 -29.28 17.18
CA ILE A 190 4.88 -27.88 17.10
C ILE A 190 6.35 -27.72 16.61
N PRO A 191 6.62 -27.18 15.40
CA PRO A 191 7.97 -27.06 14.81
C PRO A 191 9.06 -26.47 15.72
N LEU A 192 8.65 -25.59 16.65
CA LEU A 192 9.52 -25.00 17.67
C LEU A 192 10.06 -26.03 18.67
N VAL A 193 9.26 -27.03 19.06
CA VAL A 193 9.66 -28.08 20.02
C VAL A 193 10.77 -28.94 19.42
N ASN A 194 10.61 -29.38 18.17
CA ASN A 194 11.64 -30.13 17.45
C ASN A 194 12.93 -29.31 17.27
N THR A 195 12.80 -28.01 17.02
CA THR A 195 13.93 -27.07 16.99
C THR A 195 14.66 -27.03 18.34
N CYS A 196 13.93 -26.91 19.45
CA CYS A 196 14.47 -26.92 20.81
C CYS A 196 15.16 -28.24 21.16
N PHE A 197 14.59 -29.38 20.77
CA PHE A 197 15.22 -30.69 20.95
C PHE A 197 16.51 -30.82 20.14
N ALA A 198 16.49 -30.43 18.87
CA ALA A 198 17.69 -30.41 18.04
C ALA A 198 18.78 -29.49 18.62
N LEU A 199 18.42 -28.31 19.15
CA LEU A 199 19.34 -27.42 19.86
C LEU A 199 19.91 -28.05 21.13
N ARG A 200 19.07 -28.70 21.94
CA ARG A 200 19.49 -29.39 23.17
C ARG A 200 20.48 -30.51 22.86
N ASN A 201 20.28 -31.21 21.74
CA ASN A 201 21.16 -32.24 21.21
C ASN A 201 22.35 -31.68 20.42
N ARG A 202 22.55 -30.35 20.41
CA ARG A 202 23.66 -29.64 19.73
C ARG A 202 23.68 -29.82 18.20
N HIS A 203 22.52 -30.14 17.62
CA HIS A 203 22.29 -30.22 16.18
C HIS A 203 21.91 -28.86 15.61
N PHE A 204 22.81 -27.88 15.77
CA PHE A 204 22.52 -26.48 15.45
C PHE A 204 22.07 -26.25 14.01
N LEU A 205 22.66 -26.94 13.02
CA LEU A 205 22.30 -26.74 11.61
C LEU A 205 20.88 -27.22 11.30
N VAL A 206 20.54 -28.46 11.66
CA VAL A 206 19.16 -29.00 11.52
C VAL A 206 18.15 -28.17 12.30
N ALA A 207 18.48 -27.75 13.53
CA ALA A 207 17.62 -26.87 14.30
C ALA A 207 17.36 -25.54 13.59
N THR A 208 18.41 -24.92 13.05
CA THR A 208 18.27 -23.64 12.32
C THR A 208 17.41 -23.83 11.05
N CYS A 209 17.58 -24.94 10.32
CA CYS A 209 16.72 -25.26 9.18
C CYS A 209 15.25 -25.48 9.60
N MET A 210 14.99 -26.17 10.71
CA MET A 210 13.64 -26.34 11.27
C MET A 210 12.99 -25.01 11.60
N PHE A 211 13.74 -24.13 12.26
CA PHE A 211 13.27 -22.79 12.61
C PHE A 211 12.97 -21.94 11.37
N VAL A 212 13.85 -21.95 10.37
CA VAL A 212 13.61 -21.22 9.11
C VAL A 212 12.40 -21.76 8.36
N LYS A 213 12.19 -23.09 8.31
CA LYS A 213 10.97 -23.66 7.69
C LYS A 213 9.71 -23.17 8.39
N PHE A 214 9.73 -23.08 9.72
CA PHE A 214 8.63 -22.52 10.49
C PHE A 214 8.38 -21.03 10.14
N LEU A 215 9.43 -20.21 10.10
CA LEU A 215 9.30 -18.81 9.68
C LEU A 215 8.75 -18.68 8.26
N LEU A 216 9.19 -19.52 7.32
CA LEU A 216 8.69 -19.53 5.95
C LEU A 216 7.20 -19.88 5.87
N SER A 217 6.72 -20.77 6.74
CA SER A 217 5.30 -21.11 6.83
C SER A 217 4.43 -19.97 7.38
N ILE A 218 4.98 -19.11 8.24
CA ILE A 218 4.27 -17.90 8.70
C ILE A 218 4.25 -16.86 7.57
N VAL A 219 5.38 -16.69 6.89
CA VAL A 219 5.54 -15.69 5.84
C VAL A 219 4.70 -15.99 4.60
N SER A 220 4.38 -17.25 4.30
CA SER A 220 3.55 -17.58 3.13
C SER A 220 2.20 -16.88 3.11
N GLY A 221 1.56 -16.64 4.27
CA GLY A 221 0.34 -15.83 4.37
C GLY A 221 0.58 -14.32 4.23
N LEU A 222 1.70 -13.82 4.79
CA LEU A 222 2.10 -12.41 4.71
C LEU A 222 2.45 -11.97 3.28
N VAL A 223 2.85 -12.89 2.42
CA VAL A 223 3.23 -12.62 1.03
C VAL A 223 2.06 -12.05 0.21
N ALA A 224 0.82 -12.46 0.52
CA ALA A 224 -0.37 -11.86 -0.10
C ALA A 224 -0.59 -10.40 0.33
N ALA A 225 -0.14 -10.04 1.53
CA ALA A 225 -0.25 -8.68 2.07
C ALA A 225 0.89 -7.74 1.61
N ILE A 226 1.83 -8.23 0.81
CA ILE A 226 2.89 -7.38 0.22
C ILE A 226 2.27 -6.34 -0.72
N PHE A 227 1.19 -6.69 -1.41
CA PHE A 227 0.55 -5.80 -2.37
C PHE A 227 -0.76 -5.26 -1.81
N SER A 228 -0.95 -3.95 -1.90
CA SER A 228 -2.18 -3.26 -1.48
C SER A 228 -2.59 -2.25 -2.54
N VAL A 229 -3.89 -2.09 -2.73
CA VAL A 229 -4.43 -1.09 -3.66
C VAL A 229 -4.72 0.19 -2.88
N ALA A 230 -4.25 1.32 -3.37
CA ALA A 230 -4.58 2.63 -2.83
C ALA A 230 -4.96 3.60 -3.96
N ILE A 231 -5.84 4.55 -3.64
CA ILE A 231 -6.28 5.60 -4.56
C ILE A 231 -5.21 6.68 -4.61
N VAL A 232 -4.77 7.04 -5.82
CA VAL A 232 -3.81 8.11 -6.08
C VAL A 232 -4.42 9.06 -7.10
N SER A 233 -4.28 10.37 -6.88
CA SER A 233 -4.64 11.36 -7.89
C SER A 233 -3.60 11.32 -9.02
N ALA A 234 -3.98 10.75 -10.16
CA ALA A 234 -3.18 10.82 -11.36
C ALA A 234 -3.59 12.07 -12.15
N SER A 235 -2.58 12.86 -12.55
CA SER A 235 -2.78 14.01 -13.42
C SER A 235 -2.45 13.59 -14.85
N SER A 236 -3.41 13.73 -15.75
CA SER A 236 -3.23 13.51 -17.18
C SER A 236 -3.48 14.81 -17.94
N PRO A 237 -2.68 15.13 -18.98
CA PRO A 237 -2.93 16.32 -19.78
C PRO A 237 -4.24 16.16 -20.56
N LEU A 238 -5.09 17.18 -20.50
CA LEU A 238 -6.40 17.21 -21.15
C LEU A 238 -6.52 18.46 -22.04
N PRO A 239 -6.83 18.32 -23.33
CA PRO A 239 -7.11 19.47 -24.18
C PRO A 239 -8.46 20.10 -23.80
N LEU A 240 -8.42 21.40 -23.53
CA LEU A 240 -9.55 22.25 -23.18
C LEU A 240 -9.77 23.27 -24.29
N THR A 241 -11.00 23.77 -24.38
CA THR A 241 -11.40 24.82 -25.32
C THR A 241 -12.02 25.97 -24.56
N MET A 242 -11.62 27.20 -24.86
CA MET A 242 -12.32 28.42 -24.45
C MET A 242 -13.19 28.89 -25.62
N PRO A 243 -14.52 28.66 -25.57
CA PRO A 243 -15.41 29.07 -26.64
C PRO A 243 -15.66 30.58 -26.67
N ASN A 244 -15.42 31.25 -25.55
CA ASN A 244 -15.81 32.64 -25.35
C ASN A 244 -14.59 33.56 -25.43
N MET A 245 -14.87 34.85 -25.57
CA MET A 245 -13.89 35.91 -25.35
C MET A 245 -14.45 36.89 -24.33
N PHE A 246 -13.56 37.55 -23.60
CA PHE A 246 -13.95 38.62 -22.68
C PHE A 246 -14.30 39.88 -23.47
N TYR A 247 -15.46 40.44 -23.16
CA TYR A 247 -16.03 41.64 -23.78
C TYR A 247 -16.34 42.66 -22.69
N ASP A 248 -15.47 43.66 -22.54
CA ASP A 248 -15.54 44.68 -21.48
C ASP A 248 -16.88 45.43 -21.41
N TRP A 249 -17.61 45.54 -22.53
CA TRP A 249 -18.90 46.23 -22.62
C TRP A 249 -20.07 45.41 -22.06
N GLY A 250 -19.89 44.12 -21.81
CA GLY A 250 -20.94 43.25 -21.28
C GLY A 250 -21.63 43.80 -20.03
N PRO A 251 -20.88 44.12 -18.95
CA PRO A 251 -21.44 44.69 -17.73
C PRO A 251 -22.05 46.08 -17.93
N ALA A 252 -21.60 46.81 -18.95
CA ALA A 252 -22.06 48.16 -19.26
C ALA A 252 -23.39 48.17 -20.02
N GLU A 253 -23.71 47.13 -20.81
CA GLU A 253 -24.93 47.03 -21.61
C GLU A 253 -26.04 46.24 -20.89
N SER A 254 -25.65 45.27 -20.07
CA SER A 254 -26.59 44.40 -19.35
C SER A 254 -27.21 45.06 -18.12
N SER A 255 -28.29 44.45 -17.61
CA SER A 255 -28.84 44.84 -16.31
C SER A 255 -27.96 44.28 -15.20
N LEU A 256 -27.54 45.13 -14.25
CA LEU A 256 -26.78 44.71 -13.07
C LEU A 256 -27.66 44.06 -11.99
N ARG A 257 -28.98 44.03 -12.18
CA ARG A 257 -29.91 43.47 -11.19
C ARG A 257 -29.62 42.00 -10.85
N PRO A 258 -29.41 41.09 -11.82
CA PRO A 258 -29.07 39.70 -11.50
C PRO A 258 -27.74 39.56 -10.77
N ALA A 259 -26.76 40.42 -11.06
CA ALA A 259 -25.48 40.43 -10.35
C ALA A 259 -25.68 40.81 -8.86
N LEU A 260 -26.48 41.84 -8.58
CA LEU A 260 -26.84 42.25 -7.22
C LEU A 260 -27.62 41.14 -6.49
N ASP A 261 -28.54 40.45 -7.16
CA ASP A 261 -29.31 39.35 -6.57
C ASP A 261 -28.40 38.13 -6.26
N ILE A 262 -27.43 37.82 -7.13
CA ILE A 262 -26.42 36.78 -6.87
C ILE A 262 -25.55 37.14 -5.67
N VAL A 263 -25.09 38.38 -5.57
CA VAL A 263 -24.28 38.83 -4.42
C VAL A 263 -25.09 38.77 -3.13
N SER A 264 -26.37 39.17 -3.17
CA SER A 264 -27.28 39.03 -2.03
C SER A 264 -27.41 37.57 -1.59
N ALA A 265 -27.60 36.65 -2.54
CA ALA A 265 -27.71 35.23 -2.23
C ALA A 265 -26.39 34.64 -1.72
N SER A 266 -25.29 34.90 -2.41
CA SER A 266 -24.00 34.21 -2.16
C SER A 266 -23.19 34.83 -1.03
N VAL A 267 -22.96 36.14 -1.05
CA VAL A 267 -22.05 36.82 -0.11
C VAL A 267 -22.73 37.10 1.23
N ILE A 268 -24.03 37.44 1.22
CA ILE A 268 -24.78 37.75 2.46
C ILE A 268 -25.44 36.48 3.04
N ASN A 269 -26.08 35.67 2.19
CA ASN A 269 -26.84 34.50 2.64
C ASN A 269 -26.10 33.16 2.48
N ASN A 270 -24.80 33.18 2.15
CA ASN A 270 -23.95 31.98 1.99
C ASN A 270 -24.50 30.94 0.99
N ALA A 271 -25.28 31.36 -0.01
CA ALA A 271 -25.68 30.47 -1.09
C ALA A 271 -24.46 30.08 -1.96
N PRO A 272 -24.48 28.90 -2.62
CA PRO A 272 -23.44 28.53 -3.56
C PRO A 272 -23.25 29.59 -4.65
N LEU A 273 -21.99 29.87 -4.98
CA LEU A 273 -21.64 30.80 -6.05
C LEU A 273 -22.02 30.22 -7.41
N ILE A 274 -22.28 31.10 -8.38
CA ILE A 274 -22.46 30.68 -9.77
C ILE A 274 -21.15 30.13 -10.34
N GLN A 275 -21.26 29.35 -11.41
CA GLN A 275 -20.10 28.79 -12.11
C GLN A 275 -19.14 29.91 -12.56
N TRP A 276 -17.85 29.60 -12.58
CA TRP A 276 -16.77 30.48 -13.05
C TRP A 276 -16.63 31.79 -12.26
N MET A 277 -17.00 31.78 -10.98
CA MET A 277 -16.94 32.96 -10.11
C MET A 277 -16.44 32.62 -8.70
N THR A 278 -15.68 33.55 -8.12
CA THR A 278 -15.45 33.70 -6.68
C THR A 278 -15.97 35.07 -6.23
N PRO A 279 -16.07 35.37 -4.91
CA PRO A 279 -16.53 36.68 -4.45
C PRO A 279 -15.66 37.85 -4.92
N THR A 280 -14.45 37.59 -5.43
CA THR A 280 -13.50 38.63 -5.85
C THR A 280 -13.12 38.56 -7.32
N HIS A 281 -13.30 37.40 -7.98
CA HIS A 281 -12.84 37.20 -9.36
C HIS A 281 -13.89 36.49 -10.21
N ALA A 282 -14.03 36.95 -11.44
CA ALA A 282 -14.69 36.23 -12.54
C ALA A 282 -13.64 35.49 -13.37
N PHE A 283 -13.85 34.20 -13.65
CA PHE A 283 -12.91 33.39 -14.42
C PHE A 283 -13.43 33.17 -15.84
N HIS A 284 -12.51 33.15 -16.80
CA HIS A 284 -12.87 32.86 -18.17
C HIS A 284 -13.24 31.37 -18.33
N PRO A 285 -14.49 31.03 -18.70
CA PRO A 285 -14.94 29.65 -18.83
C PRO A 285 -14.17 28.86 -19.88
N PHE A 286 -13.90 27.60 -19.55
CA PHE A 286 -13.39 26.61 -20.48
C PHE A 286 -14.22 25.32 -20.42
N SER A 287 -14.26 24.58 -21.51
CA SER A 287 -14.90 23.27 -21.60
C SER A 287 -13.90 22.25 -22.11
N VAL A 288 -14.19 20.96 -21.89
CA VAL A 288 -13.36 19.91 -22.48
C VAL A 288 -13.60 19.85 -23.99
N ALA A 289 -12.53 19.66 -24.76
CA ALA A 289 -12.63 19.59 -26.21
C ALA A 289 -13.50 18.38 -26.63
N PRO A 290 -14.48 18.55 -27.54
CA PRO A 290 -15.45 17.50 -27.90
C PRO A 290 -14.84 16.24 -28.53
N SER A 291 -13.56 16.27 -28.91
CA SER A 291 -12.82 15.14 -29.48
C SER A 291 -12.00 14.35 -28.45
N SER A 292 -12.03 14.71 -27.15
CA SER A 292 -11.23 13.99 -26.16
C SER A 292 -11.92 12.68 -25.78
N ALA A 293 -11.45 11.58 -26.34
CA ALA A 293 -11.78 10.21 -25.89
C ALA A 293 -11.46 9.95 -24.40
N ALA A 294 -10.81 10.90 -23.72
CA ALA A 294 -10.48 10.86 -22.30
C ALA A 294 -11.71 10.90 -21.37
N LEU A 295 -12.87 11.35 -21.85
CA LEU A 295 -14.11 11.40 -21.08
C LEU A 295 -15.09 10.25 -21.39
N ASP A 296 -14.89 9.53 -22.50
CA ASP A 296 -15.78 8.42 -22.88
C ASP A 296 -15.61 7.25 -21.90
N GLY A 297 -16.63 7.01 -21.08
CA GLY A 297 -16.69 5.85 -20.17
C GLY A 297 -16.15 6.10 -18.76
N VAL A 298 -15.66 7.31 -18.46
CA VAL A 298 -15.42 7.70 -17.07
C VAL A 298 -16.78 8.18 -16.53
N GLY A 299 -17.32 7.52 -15.51
CA GLY A 299 -18.46 8.01 -14.74
C GLY A 299 -17.94 8.36 -13.35
N GLY A 300 -17.98 9.64 -12.97
CA GLY A 300 -17.39 10.10 -11.71
C GLY A 300 -17.17 11.61 -11.64
N GLU A 301 -16.89 12.08 -10.42
CA GLU A 301 -16.45 13.45 -10.18
C GLU A 301 -14.95 13.54 -10.52
N TRP A 302 -14.59 14.33 -11.53
CA TRP A 302 -13.20 14.64 -11.82
C TRP A 302 -12.91 16.13 -11.62
N ASN A 303 -11.67 16.41 -11.24
CA ASN A 303 -11.19 17.77 -11.01
C ASN A 303 -10.31 18.16 -12.19
N ILE A 304 -10.70 19.20 -12.90
CA ILE A 304 -9.94 19.74 -14.02
C ILE A 304 -9.18 20.95 -13.52
N THR A 305 -7.87 20.94 -13.70
CA THR A 305 -6.98 22.04 -13.34
C THR A 305 -6.48 22.71 -14.61
N ALA A 306 -6.65 24.02 -14.73
CA ALA A 306 -6.19 24.73 -15.93
C ALA A 306 -5.85 26.19 -15.64
N GLU A 307 -4.94 26.74 -16.44
CA GLU A 307 -4.61 28.16 -16.37
C GLU A 307 -5.62 28.96 -17.21
N THR A 308 -6.29 29.91 -16.58
CA THR A 308 -7.27 30.79 -17.22
C THR A 308 -7.03 32.24 -16.85
N THR A 309 -7.69 33.16 -17.55
CA THR A 309 -7.70 34.58 -17.20
C THR A 309 -8.80 34.85 -16.16
N ALA A 310 -8.44 35.57 -15.11
CA ALA A 310 -9.32 36.04 -14.06
C ALA A 310 -9.46 37.56 -14.12
N TYR A 311 -10.68 38.07 -13.98
CA TYR A 311 -11.02 39.48 -13.99
C TYR A 311 -11.53 39.88 -12.61
N SER A 312 -10.96 40.94 -12.05
CA SER A 312 -11.38 41.48 -10.77
C SER A 312 -11.31 43.00 -10.74
N ILE A 313 -12.01 43.57 -9.78
CA ILE A 313 -11.86 44.97 -9.41
C ILE A 313 -11.36 44.99 -7.97
N ALA A 314 -10.45 45.90 -7.66
CA ALA A 314 -10.05 46.23 -6.31
C ALA A 314 -10.40 47.69 -6.03
N LEU A 315 -10.87 48.00 -4.83
CA LEU A 315 -11.11 49.36 -4.40
C LEU A 315 -10.01 49.78 -3.43
N ASP A 316 -9.52 51.00 -3.59
CA ASP A 316 -8.58 51.66 -2.70
C ASP A 316 -9.31 52.84 -2.06
N CYS A 317 -9.94 52.57 -0.91
CA CYS A 317 -10.88 53.47 -0.23
C CYS A 317 -10.23 54.27 0.89
N ASP A 318 -10.63 55.54 1.00
CA ASP A 318 -10.34 56.42 2.12
C ASP A 318 -11.65 56.95 2.74
N ILE A 319 -11.68 57.01 4.07
CA ILE A 319 -12.75 57.68 4.81
C ILE A 319 -12.41 59.17 4.89
N LEU A 320 -13.28 60.01 4.34
CA LEU A 320 -13.09 61.45 4.33
C LEU A 320 -13.79 62.08 5.54
N ASP A 321 -13.06 62.92 6.27
CA ASP A 321 -13.63 63.66 7.40
C ASP A 321 -14.55 64.78 6.89
N ALA A 322 -15.84 64.60 7.13
CA ALA A 322 -16.88 65.54 6.75
C ALA A 322 -16.66 66.94 7.34
N ARG A 323 -16.00 67.05 8.50
CA ARG A 323 -15.70 68.35 9.11
C ARG A 323 -14.72 69.15 8.26
N VAL A 324 -13.70 68.48 7.74
CA VAL A 324 -12.69 69.12 6.88
C VAL A 324 -13.33 69.63 5.59
N ILE A 325 -14.26 68.86 5.02
CA ILE A 325 -14.98 69.27 3.81
C ILE A 325 -15.94 70.42 4.11
N SER A 326 -16.66 70.35 5.24
CA SER A 326 -17.55 71.42 5.72
C SER A 326 -16.79 72.72 5.95
N ASP A 327 -15.64 72.67 6.62
CA ASP A 327 -14.81 73.83 6.94
C ASP A 327 -14.21 74.48 5.68
N ALA A 328 -13.99 73.68 4.64
CA ALA A 328 -13.56 74.17 3.33
C ALA A 328 -14.71 74.77 2.50
N GLY A 329 -15.95 74.76 3.00
CA GLY A 329 -17.14 75.22 2.27
C GLY A 329 -17.62 74.23 1.19
N GLY A 330 -17.14 72.99 1.23
CA GLY A 330 -17.47 71.93 0.26
C GLY A 330 -18.81 71.24 0.51
N ILE A 331 -19.62 71.70 1.47
CA ILE A 331 -20.95 71.17 1.73
C ILE A 331 -21.97 72.30 1.62
N THR A 332 -22.90 72.17 0.68
CA THR A 332 -24.02 73.11 0.53
C THR A 332 -25.34 72.39 0.72
N VAL A 333 -26.28 73.02 1.43
CA VAL A 333 -27.61 72.47 1.68
C VAL A 333 -28.63 73.35 0.98
N ASP A 334 -29.26 72.79 -0.05
CA ASP A 334 -30.36 73.42 -0.77
C ASP A 334 -31.69 72.88 -0.23
N GLY A 335 -32.50 73.76 0.36
CA GLY A 335 -33.79 73.41 0.97
C GLY A 335 -33.86 73.72 2.46
N THR A 336 -34.92 73.26 3.12
CA THR A 336 -35.09 73.45 4.58
C THR A 336 -34.60 72.19 5.30
N PRO A 337 -33.60 72.27 6.20
CA PRO A 337 -33.17 71.12 7.00
C PRO A 337 -34.36 70.47 7.72
N GLY A 338 -34.52 69.15 7.56
CA GLY A 338 -35.66 68.41 8.12
C GLY A 338 -36.94 68.37 7.27
N LYS A 339 -36.87 68.85 6.02
CA LYS A 339 -37.81 68.55 4.91
C LYS A 339 -37.00 68.01 3.74
N ASP A 340 -37.63 67.79 2.58
CA ASP A 340 -36.95 67.46 1.32
C ASP A 340 -35.82 68.48 1.07
N ALA A 341 -34.58 68.07 1.37
CA ALA A 341 -33.38 68.89 1.31
C ALA A 341 -32.32 68.16 0.50
N GLN A 342 -31.64 68.88 -0.38
CA GLN A 342 -30.54 68.37 -1.18
C GLN A 342 -29.23 68.80 -0.53
N VAL A 343 -28.39 67.85 -0.14
CA VAL A 343 -27.05 68.11 0.36
C VAL A 343 -26.07 67.82 -0.76
N THR A 344 -25.33 68.84 -1.18
CA THR A 344 -24.31 68.75 -2.23
C THR A 344 -22.94 68.73 -1.58
N PHE A 345 -22.08 67.84 -2.06
CA PHE A 345 -20.70 67.66 -1.66
C PHE A 345 -19.79 68.00 -2.83
N ASP A 346 -18.90 68.97 -2.61
CA ASP A 346 -17.85 69.41 -3.54
C ASP A 346 -16.50 69.31 -2.81
N PHE A 347 -15.66 68.36 -3.22
CA PHE A 347 -14.37 68.12 -2.58
C PHE A 347 -13.33 67.58 -3.54
N MET A 348 -12.05 67.72 -3.17
CA MET A 348 -10.92 67.18 -3.92
C MET A 348 -10.41 65.89 -3.26
N HIS A 349 -10.41 64.77 -3.99
CA HIS A 349 -9.87 63.51 -3.50
C HIS A 349 -8.75 62.98 -4.42
N ARG A 350 -7.51 62.98 -3.91
CA ARG A 350 -6.29 62.56 -4.64
C ARG A 350 -6.22 63.20 -6.02
N ASP A 351 -6.31 64.54 -6.04
CA ASP A 351 -6.29 65.38 -7.24
C ASP A 351 -7.44 65.12 -8.26
N CYS A 352 -8.55 64.51 -7.84
CA CYS A 352 -9.79 64.49 -8.62
C CYS A 352 -10.88 65.31 -7.94
N PRO A 353 -11.49 66.30 -8.63
CA PRO A 353 -12.65 67.01 -8.12
C PRO A 353 -13.87 66.09 -8.17
N VAL A 354 -14.58 65.99 -7.05
CA VAL A 354 -15.78 65.18 -6.92
C VAL A 354 -16.95 66.11 -6.62
N TYR A 355 -17.99 66.03 -7.45
CA TYR A 355 -19.24 66.76 -7.27
C TYR A 355 -20.40 65.78 -7.22
N THR A 356 -21.05 65.67 -6.07
CA THR A 356 -22.14 64.71 -5.86
C THR A 356 -23.17 65.25 -4.86
N TRP A 357 -24.37 64.69 -4.83
CA TRP A 357 -25.49 65.20 -4.03
C TRP A 357 -26.36 64.05 -3.51
N ILE A 358 -27.03 64.30 -2.40
CA ILE A 358 -28.03 63.42 -1.80
C ILE A 358 -29.31 64.18 -1.52
N ASN A 359 -30.44 63.58 -1.87
CA ASN A 359 -31.76 64.07 -1.47
C ASN A 359 -32.16 63.40 -0.17
N LEU A 360 -32.26 64.18 0.90
CA LEU A 360 -32.78 63.74 2.19
C LEU A 360 -34.30 63.71 2.11
N MET A 361 -34.89 62.52 2.02
CA MET A 361 -36.35 62.37 2.04
C MET A 361 -36.84 62.13 3.46
N THR A 362 -37.76 62.96 3.94
CA THR A 362 -38.46 62.67 5.20
C THR A 362 -39.63 61.70 4.95
N PRO A 363 -39.82 60.62 5.73
CA PRO A 363 -39.34 60.41 7.10
C PRO A 363 -38.11 59.49 7.25
N ALA A 364 -37.30 59.26 6.20
CA ALA A 364 -36.18 58.33 6.28
C ALA A 364 -35.20 58.73 7.40
N ALA A 365 -35.01 57.85 8.38
CA ALA A 365 -34.11 58.06 9.51
C ALA A 365 -32.65 57.75 9.13
N LEU A 366 -32.44 56.86 8.16
CA LEU A 366 -31.15 56.36 7.72
C LEU A 366 -31.00 56.57 6.20
N ASN A 367 -29.94 57.25 5.79
CA ASN A 367 -29.59 57.45 4.39
C ASN A 367 -28.25 56.78 4.10
N MET A 368 -28.20 55.93 3.08
CA MET A 368 -26.94 55.41 2.56
C MET A 368 -26.98 55.32 1.02
N ILE A 369 -26.29 56.23 0.35
CA ILE A 369 -26.34 56.37 -1.12
C ILE A 369 -24.93 56.38 -1.68
N SER A 370 -24.71 55.54 -2.68
CA SER A 370 -23.49 55.46 -3.46
C SER A 370 -23.48 56.46 -4.61
N TRP A 371 -22.27 56.79 -5.04
CA TRP A 371 -22.03 57.78 -6.09
C TRP A 371 -20.82 57.36 -6.93
N SER A 372 -20.72 57.93 -8.13
CA SER A 372 -19.57 57.73 -9.01
C SER A 372 -19.19 59.01 -9.74
N GLN A 373 -17.89 59.24 -9.90
CA GLN A 373 -17.29 60.29 -10.72
C GLN A 373 -16.33 59.64 -11.71
N THR A 374 -16.52 59.81 -13.01
CA THR A 374 -15.75 59.12 -14.07
C THR A 374 -14.92 60.05 -14.96
N ASP A 375 -14.90 61.35 -14.66
CA ASP A 375 -14.19 62.40 -15.42
C ASP A 375 -12.85 62.82 -14.78
N CYS A 376 -12.29 61.98 -13.90
CA CYS A 376 -11.00 62.25 -13.27
C CYS A 376 -9.85 62.15 -14.29
N SER A 377 -8.78 62.91 -14.03
CA SER A 377 -7.57 62.83 -14.86
C SER A 377 -6.87 61.46 -14.74
N TRP A 378 -6.11 61.06 -15.76
CA TRP A 378 -5.34 59.81 -15.73
C TRP A 378 -4.31 59.76 -14.60
N ALA A 379 -3.72 60.90 -14.22
CA ALA A 379 -2.72 60.98 -13.15
C ALA A 379 -3.33 60.77 -11.76
N SER A 380 -4.59 61.19 -11.57
CA SER A 380 -5.35 61.00 -10.34
C SER A 380 -6.06 59.63 -10.26
N GLY A 381 -5.98 58.80 -11.30
CA GLY A 381 -6.85 57.63 -11.48
C GLY A 381 -8.20 58.05 -12.08
N VAL A 382 -8.67 57.25 -13.06
CA VAL A 382 -9.72 57.62 -14.04
C VAL A 382 -11.11 57.82 -13.43
N ALA A 383 -11.37 57.23 -12.27
CA ALA A 383 -12.69 57.32 -11.63
C ALA A 383 -12.59 57.36 -10.11
N ARG A 384 -13.70 57.77 -9.49
CA ARG A 384 -14.01 57.63 -8.07
C ARG A 384 -15.36 56.97 -7.93
N VAL A 385 -15.47 56.09 -6.96
CA VAL A 385 -16.74 55.58 -6.48
C VAL A 385 -16.76 55.71 -4.98
N GLY A 386 -17.93 55.83 -4.39
CA GLY A 386 -18.02 55.97 -2.95
C GLY A 386 -19.43 55.88 -2.47
N PHE A 387 -19.61 56.13 -1.18
CA PHE A 387 -20.94 56.27 -0.60
C PHE A 387 -20.95 57.30 0.52
N PHE A 388 -22.16 57.79 0.76
CA PHE A 388 -22.56 58.57 1.91
C PHE A 388 -23.36 57.66 2.83
N ALA A 389 -23.13 57.74 4.14
CA ALA A 389 -23.96 57.07 5.12
C ALA A 389 -24.22 58.03 6.29
N GLY A 390 -25.45 58.15 6.77
CA GLY A 390 -25.74 59.01 7.93
C GLY A 390 -27.20 58.96 8.37
N THR A 391 -27.46 59.43 9.58
CA THR A 391 -28.82 59.53 10.13
C THR A 391 -29.40 60.92 9.95
N THR A 392 -30.63 61.03 9.46
CA THR A 392 -31.30 62.32 9.29
C THR A 392 -31.49 62.97 10.65
N ASP A 393 -30.89 64.15 10.85
CA ASP A 393 -31.09 64.96 12.06
C ASP A 393 -31.48 66.38 11.66
N PRO A 394 -32.76 66.77 11.80
CA PRO A 394 -33.23 68.10 11.43
C PRO A 394 -32.61 69.22 12.29
N LYS A 395 -31.99 68.89 13.42
CA LYS A 395 -31.31 69.87 14.29
C LYS A 395 -29.87 70.14 13.87
N SER A 396 -29.28 69.28 13.06
CA SER A 396 -27.92 69.44 12.57
C SER A 396 -27.88 70.47 11.42
N GLN A 397 -26.77 71.20 11.27
CA GLN A 397 -26.61 72.22 10.22
C GLN A 397 -26.68 71.63 8.80
N ILE A 398 -26.25 70.37 8.64
CA ILE A 398 -26.20 69.67 7.35
C ILE A 398 -27.46 68.80 7.13
N GLY A 399 -28.34 68.69 8.14
CA GLY A 399 -29.48 67.75 8.11
C GLY A 399 -29.10 66.28 8.37
N LEU A 400 -27.83 65.99 8.64
CA LEU A 400 -27.28 64.66 8.90
C LEU A 400 -26.46 64.63 10.20
N SER A 401 -26.58 63.52 10.93
CA SER A 401 -25.78 63.16 12.11
C SER A 401 -25.09 61.80 11.87
N ASN A 402 -24.01 61.52 12.62
CA ASN A 402 -23.21 60.28 12.50
C ASN A 402 -22.86 59.95 11.03
N PHE A 403 -22.46 60.98 10.29
CA PHE A 403 -22.24 60.89 8.87
C PHE A 403 -20.83 60.38 8.54
N THR A 404 -20.74 59.48 7.58
CA THR A 404 -19.52 58.92 7.00
C THR A 404 -19.53 59.15 5.50
N LEU A 405 -18.43 59.67 4.98
CA LEU A 405 -18.16 59.77 3.54
C LEU A 405 -16.97 58.88 3.19
N VAL A 406 -17.19 57.95 2.25
CA VAL A 406 -16.13 57.09 1.73
C VAL A 406 -15.92 57.43 0.25
N SER A 407 -14.65 57.56 -0.15
CA SER A 407 -14.26 57.69 -1.55
C SER A 407 -13.18 56.69 -1.90
N CYS A 408 -13.35 55.97 -3.00
CA CYS A 408 -12.51 54.88 -3.43
C CYS A 408 -12.00 55.09 -4.86
N VAL A 409 -10.78 54.63 -5.11
CA VAL A 409 -10.20 54.53 -6.46
C VAL A 409 -10.36 53.09 -6.96
N PRO A 410 -11.20 52.83 -7.98
CA PRO A 410 -11.32 51.50 -8.56
C PRO A 410 -10.09 51.15 -9.40
N ARG A 411 -9.60 49.92 -9.24
CA ARG A 411 -8.49 49.34 -10.02
C ARG A 411 -8.96 48.03 -10.64
N PHE A 412 -9.02 47.99 -11.96
CA PHE A 412 -9.37 46.77 -12.68
C PHE A 412 -8.12 45.95 -12.93
N ASN A 413 -8.24 44.65 -12.67
CA ASN A 413 -7.14 43.72 -12.76
C ASN A 413 -7.52 42.58 -13.69
N GLN A 414 -6.61 42.31 -14.63
CA GLN A 414 -6.62 41.11 -15.44
C GLN A 414 -5.46 40.24 -14.96
N SER A 415 -5.79 39.09 -14.38
CA SER A 415 -4.82 38.18 -13.80
C SER A 415 -4.79 36.85 -14.54
N THR A 416 -3.65 36.18 -14.55
CA THR A 416 -3.58 34.75 -14.93
C THR A 416 -3.75 33.93 -13.65
N ALA A 417 -4.67 32.97 -13.66
CA ALA A 417 -5.00 32.14 -12.50
C ALA A 417 -4.99 30.66 -12.87
N SER A 418 -4.48 29.81 -11.98
CA SER A 418 -4.67 28.37 -12.06
C SER A 418 -5.92 28.00 -11.26
N ILE A 419 -6.92 27.43 -11.92
CA ILE A 419 -8.19 27.05 -11.30
C ILE A 419 -8.44 25.56 -11.38
N THR A 420 -8.91 25.00 -10.27
CA THR A 420 -9.44 23.64 -10.17
C THR A 420 -10.96 23.72 -10.23
N VAL A 421 -11.56 23.22 -11.29
CA VAL A 421 -13.02 23.12 -11.44
C VAL A 421 -13.47 21.69 -11.26
N GLY A 422 -14.56 21.54 -10.50
CA GLY A 422 -15.27 20.26 -10.43
C GLY A 422 -16.07 20.06 -11.71
N ALA A 423 -15.95 18.88 -12.30
CA ALA A 423 -16.67 18.51 -13.52
C ALA A 423 -17.86 17.57 -13.23
N ALA A 424 -18.41 17.63 -12.02
CA ALA A 424 -19.71 17.02 -11.71
C ALA A 424 -20.82 17.64 -12.59
N GLU A 425 -22.06 17.14 -12.50
CA GLU A 425 -23.25 17.45 -13.33
C GLU A 425 -23.47 18.93 -13.70
N THR A 426 -22.85 19.87 -12.98
CA THR A 426 -22.77 21.30 -13.30
C THR A 426 -21.31 21.75 -13.53
N PRO A 427 -20.76 21.66 -14.76
CA PRO A 427 -19.38 22.05 -15.04
C PRO A 427 -19.13 23.53 -14.70
N GLY A 428 -18.00 23.82 -14.04
CA GLY A 428 -17.55 25.20 -13.82
C GLY A 428 -17.67 25.71 -12.38
N HIS A 429 -18.05 24.88 -11.40
CA HIS A 429 -17.89 25.25 -10.00
C HIS A 429 -16.40 25.27 -9.63
N VAL A 430 -15.91 26.43 -9.18
CA VAL A 430 -14.51 26.62 -8.78
C VAL A 430 -14.31 26.00 -7.39
N LEU A 431 -13.47 24.97 -7.32
CA LEU A 431 -13.12 24.30 -6.05
C LEU A 431 -11.93 24.99 -5.39
N GLU A 432 -10.94 25.35 -6.19
CA GLU A 432 -9.72 26.02 -5.75
C GLU A 432 -9.23 26.96 -6.85
N SER A 433 -8.65 28.08 -6.45
CA SER A 433 -8.06 29.04 -7.38
C SER A 433 -6.80 29.67 -6.79
N SER A 434 -5.76 29.82 -7.61
CA SER A 434 -4.54 30.53 -7.25
C SER A 434 -4.20 31.57 -8.33
N ILE A 435 -3.87 32.79 -7.90
CA ILE A 435 -3.47 33.88 -8.80
C ILE A 435 -1.97 33.78 -9.06
N LEU A 436 -1.58 33.62 -10.33
CA LEU A 436 -0.19 33.45 -10.76
C LEU A 436 0.48 34.79 -11.07
N SER A 437 -0.24 35.68 -11.75
CA SER A 437 0.22 37.04 -12.06
C SER A 437 -0.97 37.98 -12.18
N THR A 438 -0.75 39.25 -11.85
CA THR A 438 -1.79 40.29 -11.92
C THR A 438 -1.28 41.46 -12.76
N ASN A 439 -1.98 41.74 -13.84
CA ASN A 439 -1.77 42.93 -14.66
C ASN A 439 -2.92 43.89 -14.42
N THR A 440 -2.62 45.09 -13.92
CA THR A 440 -3.62 46.13 -13.78
C THR A 440 -3.99 46.67 -15.17
N SER A 441 -5.26 46.54 -15.53
CA SER A 441 -5.77 47.06 -16.79
C SER A 441 -6.12 48.54 -16.64
N LYS A 442 -6.01 49.28 -17.75
CA LYS A 442 -6.51 50.66 -17.79
C LYS A 442 -8.04 50.63 -17.81
N VAL A 443 -8.67 51.58 -17.12
CA VAL A 443 -10.12 51.78 -17.19
C VAL A 443 -10.49 52.10 -18.64
N THR A 444 -11.29 51.24 -19.25
CA THR A 444 -11.84 51.42 -20.60
C THR A 444 -13.14 52.21 -20.53
N SER A 445 -13.61 52.76 -21.64
CA SER A 445 -14.91 53.48 -21.70
C SER A 445 -16.08 52.61 -21.24
N ALA A 446 -16.00 51.30 -21.51
CA ALA A 446 -16.97 50.32 -21.06
C ALA A 446 -17.03 50.20 -19.53
N LEU A 447 -15.86 50.13 -18.88
CA LEU A 447 -15.77 50.06 -17.43
C LEU A 447 -16.22 51.36 -16.75
N SER A 448 -15.97 52.52 -17.35
CA SER A 448 -16.54 53.79 -16.88
C SER A 448 -18.08 53.76 -16.88
N SER A 449 -18.69 53.23 -17.95
CA SER A 449 -20.15 53.09 -18.02
C SER A 449 -20.71 52.13 -16.96
N TYR A 450 -19.99 51.07 -16.60
CA TYR A 450 -20.36 50.22 -15.46
C TYR A 450 -20.36 51.00 -14.13
N LEU A 451 -19.32 51.80 -13.87
CA LEU A 451 -19.20 52.61 -12.65
C LEU A 451 -20.32 53.66 -12.55
N GLU A 452 -20.70 54.26 -13.68
CA GLU A 452 -21.82 55.21 -13.75
C GLU A 452 -23.18 54.56 -13.50
N ARG A 453 -23.35 53.27 -13.79
CA ARG A 453 -24.66 52.60 -13.69
C ARG A 453 -24.86 51.87 -12.37
N VAL A 454 -23.81 51.40 -11.70
CA VAL A 454 -23.93 50.52 -10.52
C VAL A 454 -24.68 51.19 -9.36
N HIS A 455 -24.48 52.49 -9.14
CA HIS A 455 -25.12 53.26 -8.07
C HIS A 455 -26.58 53.64 -8.38
N MET A 456 -27.03 53.56 -9.64
CA MET A 456 -28.39 53.95 -10.05
C MET A 456 -29.47 52.94 -9.64
N TYR A 457 -29.08 51.74 -9.21
CA TYR A 457 -30.01 50.68 -8.85
C TYR A 457 -30.56 50.89 -7.44
N THR A 458 -31.74 51.48 -7.30
CA THR A 458 -32.37 51.71 -5.98
C THR A 458 -33.13 50.50 -5.45
N ALA A 459 -33.24 50.36 -4.12
CA ALA A 459 -34.19 49.46 -3.46
C ALA A 459 -35.27 50.31 -2.80
N VAL A 460 -36.54 49.92 -2.96
CA VAL A 460 -37.65 50.48 -2.20
C VAL A 460 -38.20 49.37 -1.32
N ASP A 461 -38.05 49.51 0.00
CA ASP A 461 -38.74 48.67 0.96
C ASP A 461 -40.03 49.35 1.41
N PRO A 462 -41.22 48.87 0.97
CA PRO A 462 -42.49 49.50 1.33
C PRO A 462 -42.81 49.40 2.83
N LYS A 463 -42.13 48.52 3.58
CA LYS A 463 -42.30 48.38 5.03
C LYS A 463 -41.32 49.22 5.84
N SER A 464 -40.23 49.65 5.23
CA SER A 464 -39.21 50.49 5.86
C SER A 464 -39.27 51.89 5.27
N THR A 465 -40.16 52.72 5.81
CA THR A 465 -40.18 54.17 5.54
C THR A 465 -38.93 54.88 6.06
N ASP A 466 -38.12 54.17 6.85
CA ASP A 466 -37.02 54.73 7.63
C ASP A 466 -35.66 54.55 6.94
N LEU A 467 -35.57 53.77 5.86
CA LEU A 467 -34.33 53.45 5.15
C LEU A 467 -34.38 53.97 3.71
N GLN A 468 -33.47 54.88 3.38
CA GLN A 468 -33.23 55.33 2.01
C GLN A 468 -31.85 54.83 1.56
N MET A 469 -31.83 53.77 0.76
CA MET A 469 -30.59 53.18 0.26
C MET A 469 -30.71 52.74 -1.19
N ASP A 470 -29.62 52.86 -1.95
CA ASP A 470 -29.49 52.09 -3.18
C ASP A 470 -29.18 50.61 -2.89
N ASN A 471 -29.23 49.77 -3.91
CA ASN A 471 -29.05 48.34 -3.74
C ASN A 471 -27.63 47.99 -3.28
N ILE A 472 -26.58 48.66 -3.79
CA ILE A 472 -25.20 48.30 -3.43
C ILE A 472 -24.89 48.72 -1.98
N CYS A 473 -25.38 49.89 -1.55
CA CYS A 473 -25.31 50.36 -0.17
C CYS A 473 -26.16 49.49 0.76
N ARG A 474 -27.37 49.09 0.36
CA ARG A 474 -28.22 48.18 1.13
C ARG A 474 -27.51 46.85 1.38
N LEU A 475 -26.94 46.25 0.35
CA LEU A 475 -26.19 45.00 0.47
C LEU A 475 -24.95 45.18 1.37
N SER A 476 -24.25 46.29 1.25
CA SER A 476 -23.09 46.62 2.10
C SER A 476 -23.48 46.78 3.57
N TYR A 477 -24.61 47.43 3.83
CA TYR A 477 -25.17 47.61 5.17
C TYR A 477 -25.63 46.26 5.77
N GLU A 478 -26.34 45.44 4.99
CA GLU A 478 -26.76 44.10 5.39
C GLU A 478 -25.56 43.18 5.68
N TYR A 479 -24.52 43.23 4.85
CA TYR A 479 -23.28 42.48 5.05
C TYR A 479 -22.56 42.90 6.33
N SER A 480 -22.42 44.21 6.57
CA SER A 480 -21.82 44.76 7.80
C SER A 480 -22.59 44.33 9.05
N LYS A 481 -23.93 44.39 8.99
CA LYS A 481 -24.82 43.96 10.06
C LYS A 481 -24.70 42.47 10.36
N ALA A 482 -24.54 41.63 9.33
CA ALA A 482 -24.37 40.20 9.49
C ALA A 482 -23.02 39.81 10.11
N HIS A 483 -21.94 40.56 9.84
CA HIS A 483 -20.58 40.17 10.20
C HIS A 483 -20.03 40.78 11.48
N ASN A 484 -20.42 42.00 11.89
CA ASN A 484 -19.68 42.66 12.98
C ASN A 484 -20.47 43.60 13.90
N ASN A 485 -21.69 44.07 13.57
CA ASN A 485 -22.30 45.13 14.38
C ASN A 485 -23.84 45.11 14.47
N THR A 486 -24.35 45.40 15.68
CA THR A 486 -25.75 45.79 15.90
C THR A 486 -26.05 47.19 15.35
N ASN A 487 -25.04 48.05 15.18
CA ASN A 487 -25.16 49.37 14.56
C ASN A 487 -24.03 49.64 13.53
N PRO A 488 -24.22 49.26 12.25
CA PRO A 488 -23.20 49.41 11.19
C PRO A 488 -22.69 50.83 10.96
N LEU A 489 -23.47 51.87 11.30
CA LEU A 489 -23.08 53.27 11.07
C LEU A 489 -22.05 53.79 12.07
N SER A 490 -21.91 53.13 13.23
CA SER A 490 -20.92 53.53 14.23
C SER A 490 -19.51 53.06 13.89
N ASP A 491 -19.37 52.08 13.00
CA ASP A 491 -18.12 51.50 12.54
C ASP A 491 -17.90 51.82 11.06
N SER A 492 -17.42 53.03 10.79
CA SER A 492 -17.15 53.51 9.43
C SER A 492 -16.12 52.65 8.68
N ALA A 493 -15.15 52.07 9.40
CA ALA A 493 -14.15 51.18 8.82
C ALA A 493 -14.75 49.83 8.40
N GLY A 494 -15.58 49.22 9.26
CA GLY A 494 -16.30 47.99 8.93
C GLY A 494 -17.30 48.19 7.79
N LEU A 495 -17.97 49.35 7.73
CA LEU A 495 -18.88 49.69 6.64
C LEU A 495 -18.14 49.92 5.31
N MET A 496 -16.96 50.58 5.34
CA MET A 496 -16.08 50.73 4.18
C MET A 496 -15.63 49.37 3.65
N GLN A 497 -15.13 48.48 4.51
CA GLN A 497 -14.70 47.13 4.11
C GLN A 497 -15.85 46.29 3.54
N SER A 498 -17.06 46.47 4.08
CA SER A 498 -18.27 45.83 3.58
C SER A 498 -18.61 46.32 2.18
N PHE A 499 -18.52 47.63 1.94
CA PHE A 499 -18.72 48.22 0.62
C PHE A 499 -17.69 47.72 -0.40
N GLU A 500 -16.40 47.64 -0.04
CA GLU A 500 -15.38 47.05 -0.90
C GLU A 500 -15.73 45.63 -1.31
N THR A 501 -16.08 44.78 -0.34
CA THR A 501 -16.39 43.38 -0.58
C THR A 501 -17.60 43.20 -1.50
N ILE A 502 -18.69 43.94 -1.24
CA ILE A 502 -19.91 43.88 -2.07
C ILE A 502 -19.66 44.44 -3.47
N PHE A 503 -18.87 45.51 -3.60
CA PHE A 503 -18.54 46.09 -4.91
C PHE A 503 -17.73 45.11 -5.76
N MET A 504 -16.71 44.48 -5.17
CA MET A 504 -15.89 43.46 -5.83
C MET A 504 -16.73 42.27 -6.29
N ALA A 505 -17.61 41.76 -5.41
CA ALA A 505 -18.49 40.65 -5.73
C ALA A 505 -19.52 41.00 -6.82
N THR A 506 -20.04 42.22 -6.80
CA THR A 506 -21.01 42.69 -7.80
C THR A 506 -20.36 42.79 -9.17
N TYR A 507 -19.12 43.28 -9.24
CA TYR A 507 -18.36 43.30 -10.50
C TYR A 507 -18.05 41.89 -10.98
N ALA A 508 -17.57 40.99 -10.11
CA ALA A 508 -17.29 39.60 -10.49
C ALA A 508 -18.56 38.90 -11.01
N ALA A 509 -19.71 39.07 -10.36
CA ALA A 509 -20.98 38.52 -10.84
C ALA A 509 -21.40 39.11 -12.19
N ALA A 510 -21.33 40.43 -12.35
CA ALA A 510 -21.67 41.10 -13.60
C ALA A 510 -20.73 40.68 -14.75
N ALA A 511 -19.43 40.55 -14.45
CA ALA A 511 -18.43 40.10 -15.40
C ALA A 511 -18.74 38.67 -15.90
N THR A 512 -19.01 37.74 -14.98
CA THR A 512 -19.37 36.36 -15.31
C THR A 512 -20.66 36.27 -16.12
N LEU A 513 -21.67 37.06 -15.80
CA LEU A 513 -22.97 37.00 -16.48
C LEU A 513 -22.98 37.61 -17.89
N ALA A 514 -22.20 38.67 -18.12
CA ALA A 514 -22.38 39.50 -19.31
C ALA A 514 -21.12 39.70 -20.16
N SER A 515 -19.92 39.43 -19.63
CA SER A 515 -18.68 39.71 -20.36
C SER A 515 -18.20 38.56 -21.23
N PHE A 516 -18.68 37.34 -21.04
CA PHE A 516 -18.20 36.17 -21.78
C PHE A 516 -19.15 35.82 -22.93
N ASN A 517 -18.83 36.29 -24.13
CA ASN A 517 -19.64 36.09 -25.35
C ASN A 517 -18.94 35.16 -26.36
N ASN A 518 -19.73 34.40 -27.13
CA ASN A 518 -19.27 33.42 -28.14
C ASN A 518 -18.63 34.06 -29.40
N ALA A 519 -18.18 35.32 -29.34
CA ALA A 519 -17.93 36.16 -30.51
C ALA A 519 -16.56 35.95 -31.19
N SER A 520 -15.81 34.90 -30.84
CA SER A 520 -14.50 34.65 -31.45
C SER A 520 -14.62 34.39 -32.95
N THR A 521 -14.15 35.32 -33.77
CA THR A 521 -13.97 35.16 -35.23
C THR A 521 -12.80 34.21 -35.55
N ASP A 522 -11.90 34.00 -34.59
CA ASP A 522 -10.69 33.17 -34.72
C ASP A 522 -10.89 31.71 -34.25
N GLY A 523 -12.12 31.34 -33.88
CA GLY A 523 -12.45 30.01 -33.36
C GLY A 523 -12.15 29.83 -31.85
N PRO A 524 -12.50 28.68 -31.26
CA PRO A 524 -12.24 28.41 -29.84
C PRO A 524 -10.74 28.34 -29.57
N GLN A 525 -10.26 29.02 -28.53
CA GLN A 525 -8.86 28.93 -28.13
C GLN A 525 -8.59 27.57 -27.46
N LEU A 526 -7.51 26.90 -27.87
CA LEU A 526 -7.08 25.64 -27.27
C LEU A 526 -6.21 25.92 -26.04
N LEU A 527 -6.60 25.35 -24.91
CA LEU A 527 -5.84 25.36 -23.67
C LEU A 527 -5.43 23.93 -23.31
N VAL A 528 -4.27 23.75 -22.68
CA VAL A 528 -3.89 22.46 -22.08
C VAL A 528 -4.13 22.54 -20.58
N GLY A 529 -5.06 21.73 -20.08
CA GLY A 529 -5.26 21.54 -18.64
C GLY A 529 -4.74 20.18 -18.17
N SER A 530 -4.88 19.91 -16.89
CA SER A 530 -4.67 18.61 -16.27
C SER A 530 -5.96 18.08 -15.66
N LEU A 531 -6.33 16.87 -16.04
CA LEU A 531 -7.39 16.09 -15.42
C LEU A 531 -6.80 15.31 -14.25
N ALA A 532 -7.22 15.66 -13.04
CA ALA A 532 -6.92 14.90 -11.83
C ALA A 532 -8.02 13.84 -11.64
N GLN A 533 -7.67 12.58 -11.94
CA GLN A 533 -8.56 11.44 -11.75
C GLN A 533 -8.06 10.55 -10.61
N PRO A 534 -8.95 10.09 -9.71
CA PRO A 534 -8.58 9.05 -8.75
C PRO A 534 -8.32 7.74 -9.50
N GLU A 535 -7.06 7.31 -9.54
CA GLU A 535 -6.65 6.01 -10.06
C GLU A 535 -6.34 5.07 -8.90
N ASN A 536 -6.89 3.86 -8.94
CA ASN A 536 -6.42 2.79 -8.06
C ASN A 536 -5.04 2.34 -8.55
N ARG A 537 -4.03 2.39 -7.69
CA ARG A 537 -2.68 1.89 -7.99
C ARG A 537 -2.26 0.83 -7.00
N LEU A 538 -1.49 -0.14 -7.50
CA LEU A 538 -0.93 -1.21 -6.70
C LEU A 538 0.37 -0.76 -6.02
N PHE A 539 0.43 -0.84 -4.70
CA PHE A 539 1.57 -0.48 -3.88
C PHE A 539 2.20 -1.69 -3.20
N VAL A 540 3.51 -1.61 -2.99
CA VAL A 540 4.21 -2.53 -2.09
C VAL A 540 4.15 -2.00 -0.66
N VAL A 541 3.49 -2.73 0.23
CA VAL A 541 3.43 -2.40 1.65
C VAL A 541 4.76 -2.72 2.29
N TRP A 542 5.43 -1.70 2.83
CA TRP A 542 6.81 -1.84 3.32
C TRP A 542 6.93 -2.83 4.48
N ARG A 543 5.96 -2.88 5.41
CA ARG A 543 6.06 -3.75 6.61
C ARG A 543 6.03 -5.24 6.26
N PRO A 544 5.01 -5.76 5.53
CA PRO A 544 5.02 -7.15 5.11
C PRO A 544 6.22 -7.47 4.21
N ALA A 545 6.56 -6.58 3.26
CA ALA A 545 7.69 -6.78 2.36
C ALA A 545 9.02 -6.92 3.12
N ALA A 546 9.28 -6.07 4.13
CA ALA A 546 10.49 -6.12 4.94
C ALA A 546 10.60 -7.42 5.74
N VAL A 547 9.48 -7.89 6.33
CA VAL A 547 9.44 -9.17 7.07
C VAL A 547 9.73 -10.34 6.14
N VAL A 548 9.11 -10.37 4.96
CA VAL A 548 9.32 -11.43 3.96
C VAL A 548 10.78 -11.44 3.50
N MET A 549 11.34 -10.28 3.15
CA MET A 549 12.75 -10.17 2.74
C MET A 549 13.70 -10.61 3.86
N ALA A 550 13.44 -10.25 5.12
CA ALA A 550 14.27 -10.65 6.24
C ALA A 550 14.29 -12.19 6.42
N VAL A 551 13.13 -12.84 6.35
CA VAL A 551 13.04 -14.31 6.48
C VAL A 551 13.73 -15.02 5.31
N ILE A 552 13.54 -14.54 4.07
CA ILE A 552 14.22 -15.11 2.90
C ILE A 552 15.73 -14.89 2.97
N PHE A 553 16.19 -13.74 3.48
CA PHE A 553 17.60 -13.48 3.69
C PHE A 553 18.22 -14.42 4.73
N VAL A 554 17.53 -14.68 5.85
CA VAL A 554 17.96 -15.68 6.83
C VAL A 554 17.98 -17.08 6.19
N ALA A 555 16.97 -17.42 5.39
CA ALA A 555 16.95 -18.69 4.66
C ALA A 555 18.12 -18.82 3.67
N LEU A 556 18.52 -17.74 3.01
CA LEU A 556 19.69 -17.70 2.13
C LEU A 556 20.98 -17.96 2.90
N LEU A 557 21.17 -17.30 4.04
CA LEU A 557 22.33 -17.55 4.90
C LEU A 557 22.41 -19.02 5.36
N VAL A 558 21.26 -19.59 5.75
CA VAL A 558 21.19 -21.01 6.15
C VAL A 558 21.47 -21.93 4.97
N THR A 559 20.95 -21.65 3.78
CA THR A 559 21.26 -22.41 2.56
C THR A 559 22.74 -22.35 2.23
N ILE A 560 23.41 -21.18 2.39
CA ILE A 560 24.87 -21.04 2.22
C ILE A 560 25.63 -21.91 3.24
N LEU A 561 25.18 -21.94 4.49
CA LEU A 561 25.77 -22.81 5.52
C LEU A 561 25.58 -24.28 5.20
N VAL A 562 24.40 -24.70 4.75
CA VAL A 562 24.12 -26.08 4.32
C VAL A 562 24.96 -26.44 3.10
N ALA A 563 25.13 -25.53 2.14
CA ALA A 563 26.00 -25.72 0.97
C ALA A 563 27.45 -25.96 1.37
N GLY A 564 27.99 -25.09 2.24
CA GLY A 564 29.34 -25.23 2.77
C GLY A 564 29.50 -26.55 3.53
N TYR A 565 28.50 -26.90 4.34
CA TYR A 565 28.48 -28.14 5.09
C TYR A 565 28.45 -29.38 4.17
N ALA A 566 27.59 -29.38 3.15
CA ALA A 566 27.49 -30.45 2.16
C ALA A 566 28.77 -30.55 1.31
N TYR A 567 29.39 -29.42 0.98
CA TYR A 567 30.65 -29.39 0.23
C TYR A 567 31.82 -29.98 1.03
N VAL A 568 31.94 -29.61 2.31
CA VAL A 568 33.01 -30.12 3.19
C VAL A 568 32.85 -31.63 3.46
N ASN A 569 31.61 -32.11 3.60
CA ASN A 569 31.32 -33.51 3.91
C ASN A 569 30.90 -34.34 2.68
N ALA A 570 31.19 -33.87 1.46
CA ALA A 570 30.74 -34.50 0.22
C ALA A 570 31.19 -35.98 0.10
N ASP A 571 32.41 -36.28 0.54
CA ASP A 571 32.96 -37.64 0.49
C ASP A 571 32.24 -38.58 1.48
N ILE A 572 31.86 -38.06 2.65
CA ILE A 572 31.11 -38.81 3.68
C ILE A 572 29.68 -39.06 3.19
N LEU A 573 29.02 -38.02 2.67
CA LEU A 573 27.66 -38.11 2.13
C LEU A 573 27.58 -39.06 0.93
N ARG A 574 28.61 -39.08 0.07
CA ARG A 574 28.67 -39.99 -1.09
C ARG A 574 28.95 -41.43 -0.68
N SER A 575 29.77 -41.62 0.36
CA SER A 575 30.06 -42.96 0.83
C SER A 575 28.88 -43.54 1.58
N GLN A 576 28.21 -42.84 2.50
CA GLN A 576 27.40 -43.46 3.57
C GLN A 576 25.89 -43.64 3.36
N ASN A 577 25.37 -43.42 2.15
CA ASN A 577 23.98 -43.79 1.83
C ASN A 577 23.67 -45.30 2.01
N HIS A 578 24.69 -46.16 2.20
CA HIS A 578 24.54 -47.60 2.46
C HIS A 578 24.30 -47.96 3.94
N LEU A 579 24.33 -47.00 4.87
CA LEU A 579 24.36 -47.29 6.32
C LEU A 579 22.98 -47.44 7.01
N ILE A 580 21.86 -47.42 6.28
CA ILE A 580 20.62 -48.01 6.82
C ILE A 580 20.84 -49.51 7.08
N LEU A 581 21.61 -50.18 6.21
CA LEU A 581 22.11 -51.55 6.46
C LEU A 581 23.16 -51.61 7.59
N GLY A 582 23.87 -50.49 7.83
CA GLY A 582 24.79 -50.32 8.95
C GLY A 582 24.09 -50.13 10.30
N HIS A 583 22.86 -49.59 10.32
CA HIS A 583 22.00 -49.63 11.50
C HIS A 583 21.54 -51.07 11.77
N ALA A 584 21.15 -51.83 10.75
CA ALA A 584 20.86 -53.26 10.91
C ALA A 584 22.10 -54.04 11.45
N LEU A 585 23.30 -53.76 10.94
CA LEU A 585 24.57 -54.40 11.37
C LEU A 585 25.11 -53.92 12.73
N MET A 586 24.82 -52.69 13.15
CA MET A 586 25.16 -52.22 14.51
C MET A 586 24.19 -52.79 15.55
N VAL A 587 22.93 -53.01 15.17
CA VAL A 587 21.94 -53.70 15.98
C VAL A 587 22.28 -55.19 16.12
N ASP A 588 22.83 -55.82 15.07
CA ASP A 588 23.31 -57.22 15.04
C ASP A 588 24.43 -57.53 16.05
N ARG A 589 25.03 -56.52 16.70
CA ARG A 589 26.09 -56.71 17.73
C ARG A 589 25.72 -56.19 19.11
N CYS A 590 24.48 -55.73 19.33
CA CYS A 590 24.01 -55.35 20.65
C CYS A 590 23.44 -56.58 21.38
N PRO A 591 23.99 -56.97 22.55
CA PRO A 591 23.46 -58.08 23.34
C PRO A 591 22.06 -57.71 23.84
N GLY A 592 21.04 -58.26 23.18
CA GLY A 592 19.63 -57.93 23.39
C GLY A 592 18.83 -57.83 22.10
N VAL A 593 19.46 -57.46 20.98
CA VAL A 593 18.77 -57.37 19.67
C VAL A 593 19.13 -58.50 18.71
N THR A 594 20.19 -59.26 19.00
CA THR A 594 20.50 -60.51 18.30
C THR A 594 19.33 -61.50 18.35
N GLN A 595 18.67 -61.61 19.50
CA GLN A 595 17.53 -62.50 19.69
C GLN A 595 16.33 -62.07 18.82
N TYR A 596 16.07 -60.77 18.74
CA TYR A 596 15.04 -60.20 17.85
C TYR A 596 15.38 -60.38 16.37
N ILE A 597 16.64 -60.18 15.97
CA ILE A 597 17.09 -60.40 14.59
C ILE A 597 16.99 -61.89 14.22
N ASP A 598 17.32 -62.79 15.13
CA ASP A 598 17.19 -64.23 14.92
C ASP A 598 15.72 -64.65 14.86
N ASP A 599 14.83 -64.04 15.66
CA ASP A 599 13.39 -64.24 15.59
C ASP A 599 12.82 -63.72 14.24
N LEU A 600 13.26 -62.55 13.77
CA LEU A 600 12.88 -62.00 12.46
C LEU A 600 13.40 -62.86 11.30
N LYS A 601 14.63 -63.38 11.40
CA LYS A 601 15.16 -64.33 10.42
C LYS A 601 14.35 -65.62 10.41
N ALA A 602 14.01 -66.13 11.59
CA ALA A 602 13.19 -67.33 11.73
C ALA A 602 11.79 -67.12 11.13
N ASP A 603 11.16 -65.97 11.40
CA ASP A 603 9.83 -65.63 10.88
C ASP A 603 9.85 -65.42 9.36
N ALA A 604 10.86 -64.71 8.85
CA ALA A 604 11.08 -64.55 7.41
C ALA A 604 11.29 -65.90 6.70
N VAL A 605 12.08 -66.80 7.30
CA VAL A 605 12.30 -68.15 6.77
C VAL A 605 11.01 -68.96 6.81
N GLN A 606 10.19 -68.84 7.86
CA GLN A 606 8.90 -69.50 7.93
C GLN A 606 7.93 -68.97 6.86
N HIS A 607 7.86 -67.66 6.66
CA HIS A 607 6.99 -67.05 5.65
C HIS A 607 7.43 -67.44 4.23
N LEU A 608 8.74 -67.43 3.95
CA LEU A 608 9.27 -67.86 2.66
C LEU A 608 9.02 -69.36 2.41
N ARG A 609 9.18 -70.22 3.42
CA ARG A 609 8.81 -71.65 3.31
C ARG A 609 7.32 -71.83 3.05
N ALA A 610 6.47 -71.02 3.68
CA ALA A 610 5.02 -71.06 3.46
C ALA A 610 4.64 -70.59 2.05
N GLU A 611 5.28 -69.55 1.52
CA GLU A 611 5.12 -69.10 0.13
C GLU A 611 5.59 -70.16 -0.87
N GLU A 612 6.77 -70.74 -0.65
CA GLU A 612 7.34 -71.77 -1.52
C GLU A 612 6.45 -73.02 -1.55
N LYS A 613 5.97 -73.46 -0.38
CA LYS A 613 4.98 -74.55 -0.27
C LYS A 613 3.69 -74.21 -1.02
N ARG A 614 3.19 -72.97 -0.94
CA ARG A 614 2.01 -72.51 -1.70
C ARG A 614 2.25 -72.50 -3.21
N ARG A 615 3.47 -72.17 -3.67
CA ARG A 615 3.83 -72.23 -5.09
C ARG A 615 3.87 -73.67 -5.60
N HIS A 616 4.53 -74.57 -4.86
CA HIS A 616 4.57 -75.99 -5.24
C HIS A 616 3.18 -76.66 -5.22
N LEU A 617 2.29 -76.26 -4.30
CA LEU A 617 0.89 -76.71 -4.30
C LEU A 617 0.09 -76.22 -5.52
N LYS A 618 0.42 -75.04 -6.07
CA LYS A 618 -0.22 -74.51 -7.29
C LYS A 618 0.31 -75.14 -8.57
N GLU A 619 1.57 -75.56 -8.59
CA GLU A 619 2.22 -76.16 -9.77
C GLU A 619 1.98 -77.67 -9.92
N GLY A 620 1.27 -78.31 -8.99
CA GLY A 620 0.80 -79.69 -9.14
C GLY A 620 1.84 -80.80 -8.87
N ASP A 621 3.07 -80.44 -8.52
CA ASP A 621 4.15 -81.38 -8.18
C ASP A 621 4.08 -81.83 -6.71
N GLY A 622 3.04 -82.59 -6.38
CA GLY A 622 2.70 -82.95 -4.99
C GLY A 622 3.53 -84.06 -4.35
N MET A 623 4.36 -84.81 -5.09
CA MET A 623 4.97 -86.05 -4.55
C MET A 623 6.49 -86.05 -4.38
N ASN A 624 7.21 -84.97 -4.71
CA ASN A 624 8.67 -84.95 -4.52
C ASN A 624 9.23 -83.57 -4.15
N TYR A 625 8.59 -82.89 -3.19
CA TYR A 625 9.07 -81.60 -2.69
C TYR A 625 10.16 -81.78 -1.63
N LYS A 626 11.38 -81.30 -1.94
CA LYS A 626 12.48 -81.18 -0.98
C LYS A 626 12.59 -79.70 -0.55
N PRO A 627 12.38 -79.37 0.73
CA PRO A 627 12.41 -77.97 1.17
C PRO A 627 13.80 -77.36 0.96
N ALA A 628 13.83 -76.14 0.43
CA ALA A 628 15.06 -75.37 0.30
C ALA A 628 15.71 -75.15 1.68
N THR A 629 17.04 -75.23 1.73
CA THR A 629 17.77 -74.96 2.97
C THR A 629 17.65 -73.48 3.36
N GLU A 630 17.77 -73.19 4.65
CA GLU A 630 17.67 -71.81 5.17
C GLU A 630 18.63 -70.85 4.45
N GLU A 631 19.83 -71.33 4.13
CA GLU A 631 20.83 -70.58 3.37
C GLU A 631 20.43 -70.34 1.91
N GLU A 632 19.65 -71.23 1.28
CA GLU A 632 19.16 -71.05 -0.09
C GLU A 632 18.01 -70.03 -0.15
N LEU A 633 17.10 -70.07 0.83
CA LEU A 633 15.97 -69.15 0.95
C LEU A 633 16.42 -67.69 1.16
N LEU A 634 17.39 -67.50 2.07
CA LEU A 634 17.92 -66.17 2.38
C LEU A 634 18.87 -65.61 1.31
N LYS A 635 19.35 -66.47 0.39
CA LYS A 635 20.24 -66.08 -0.71
C LYS A 635 19.47 -65.71 -1.98
N GLY A 636 18.24 -66.19 -2.13
CA GLY A 636 17.36 -65.94 -3.27
C GLY A 636 16.56 -64.63 -3.22
N ARG A 637 16.25 -64.11 -2.02
CA ARG A 637 15.60 -62.79 -1.84
C ARG A 637 16.33 -61.96 -0.80
N SER A 638 16.38 -60.65 -1.03
CA SER A 638 16.96 -59.70 -0.07
C SER A 638 16.08 -59.64 1.18
N MET A 639 16.61 -59.88 2.39
CA MET A 639 15.88 -59.66 3.66
C MET A 639 15.23 -58.26 3.74
N VAL A 640 15.77 -57.29 2.99
CA VAL A 640 15.24 -55.92 2.91
C VAL A 640 13.85 -55.86 2.29
N GLU A 641 13.58 -56.64 1.23
CA GLU A 641 12.24 -56.70 0.60
C GLU A 641 11.20 -57.31 1.55
N HIS A 642 11.63 -58.17 2.48
CA HIS A 642 10.73 -58.78 3.45
C HIS A 642 10.43 -57.87 4.65
N ALA A 643 11.45 -57.13 5.12
CA ALA A 643 11.28 -56.13 6.17
C ALA A 643 10.39 -54.95 5.74
N GLU A 644 10.42 -54.55 4.46
CA GLU A 644 9.52 -53.53 3.90
C GLU A 644 8.06 -54.01 3.80
N HIS A 645 7.81 -55.33 3.80
CA HIS A 645 6.45 -55.89 3.72
C HIS A 645 5.79 -56.11 5.09
N LEU A 646 6.57 -56.07 6.17
CA LEU A 646 6.17 -56.32 7.56
C LEU A 646 5.90 -55.03 8.36
N ASP A 647 5.41 -53.97 7.73
CA ASP A 647 5.11 -52.66 8.34
C ASP A 647 3.90 -52.71 9.31
N GLU A 648 3.89 -53.68 10.25
CA GLU A 648 3.00 -53.74 11.41
C GLU A 648 3.64 -52.99 12.60
N GLU A 649 2.83 -52.19 13.32
CA GLU A 649 3.29 -51.33 14.42
C GLU A 649 3.80 -52.13 15.63
N TRP A 650 5.06 -51.86 16.02
CA TRP A 650 5.67 -52.34 17.26
C TRP A 650 5.98 -51.14 18.17
N GLU A 651 5.56 -51.21 19.44
CA GLU A 651 5.94 -50.24 20.46
C GLU A 651 7.18 -50.71 21.23
N CYS A 652 8.18 -49.82 21.31
CA CYS A 652 9.32 -49.96 22.22
C CYS A 652 8.99 -49.23 23.53
N SER A 653 8.82 -49.98 24.62
CA SER A 653 8.71 -49.39 25.96
C SER A 653 9.99 -49.67 26.76
N LEU A 654 10.46 -48.64 27.47
CA LEU A 654 11.58 -48.72 28.40
C LEU A 654 11.04 -48.93 29.81
N ASP A 655 11.30 -50.11 30.38
CA ASP A 655 10.96 -50.45 31.77
C ASP A 655 12.27 -50.74 32.53
N GLY A 656 12.82 -49.70 33.16
CA GLY A 656 14.16 -49.71 33.77
C GLY A 656 15.29 -49.88 32.73
N ASP A 657 16.30 -50.70 33.05
CA ASP A 657 17.46 -50.98 32.18
C ASP A 657 17.17 -52.01 31.07
N LYS A 658 15.91 -52.40 30.87
CA LYS A 658 15.51 -53.42 29.88
C LYS A 658 14.54 -52.82 28.87
N ILE A 659 14.81 -53.06 27.60
CA ILE A 659 13.91 -52.73 26.49
C ILE A 659 12.93 -53.89 26.33
N ARG A 660 11.62 -53.62 26.41
CA ARG A 660 10.57 -54.58 26.02
C ARG A 660 9.95 -54.13 24.70
N LEU A 661 9.86 -55.07 23.77
CA LEU A 661 9.16 -54.93 22.50
C LEU A 661 7.84 -55.71 22.60
N GLY A 662 6.72 -55.02 22.44
CA GLY A 662 5.38 -55.63 22.43
C GLY A 662 4.71 -55.43 21.07
N LYS A 663 4.05 -56.48 20.57
CA LYS A 663 3.17 -56.39 19.39
C LYS A 663 1.90 -55.67 19.80
N VAL A 664 1.52 -54.58 19.12
CA VAL A 664 0.28 -53.88 19.41
C VAL A 664 -0.87 -54.73 18.86
N SER A 665 -1.46 -55.58 19.71
CA SER A 665 -2.70 -56.27 19.38
C SER A 665 -3.83 -55.24 19.42
N GLY A 666 -4.29 -54.79 18.25
CA GLY A 666 -5.44 -53.90 18.11
C GLY A 666 -6.69 -54.48 18.79
N PHE A 667 -7.06 -53.90 19.93
CA PHE A 667 -8.33 -54.16 20.60
C PHE A 667 -9.34 -53.14 20.07
N LEU A 668 -10.17 -53.57 19.12
CA LEU A 668 -11.33 -52.83 18.62
C LEU A 668 -12.43 -52.88 19.69
N GLY A 669 -12.42 -51.88 20.57
CA GLY A 669 -13.49 -51.63 21.53
C GLY A 669 -14.55 -50.71 20.92
N TYR A 670 -15.66 -51.31 20.49
CA TYR A 670 -16.93 -50.64 20.23
C TYR A 670 -17.42 -49.92 21.49
N TYR A 671 -17.72 -48.62 21.40
CA TYR A 671 -18.76 -47.97 22.20
C TYR A 671 -19.57 -47.08 21.27
N GLY A 672 -20.79 -47.52 20.98
CA GLY A 672 -21.87 -46.63 20.57
C GLY A 672 -22.54 -46.09 21.83
N ALA A 673 -22.86 -44.81 21.82
CA ALA A 673 -23.95 -44.25 22.60
C ALA A 673 -24.49 -43.04 21.82
N ASP A 674 -25.78 -43.13 21.55
CA ASP A 674 -26.66 -42.07 21.08
C ASP A 674 -26.54 -40.81 21.94
N GLU A 675 -26.61 -39.64 21.31
CA GLU A 675 -27.36 -38.50 21.86
C GLU A 675 -27.70 -37.49 20.74
N SER A 676 -28.94 -37.01 20.83
CA SER A 676 -29.74 -36.20 19.90
C SER A 676 -29.21 -34.81 19.55
N PRO A 677 -29.72 -34.17 18.46
CA PRO A 677 -29.57 -32.73 18.25
C PRO A 677 -30.80 -31.97 18.76
N THR A 678 -30.65 -31.25 19.86
CA THR A 678 -31.50 -30.11 20.22
C THR A 678 -30.63 -29.05 20.89
N GLU A 679 -30.38 -27.94 20.20
CA GLU A 679 -30.77 -26.62 20.70
C GLU A 679 -30.38 -25.52 19.70
N SER A 680 -31.42 -24.81 19.30
CA SER A 680 -31.43 -23.42 18.88
C SER A 680 -30.73 -22.50 19.88
N LEU A 681 -29.96 -21.52 19.39
CA LEU A 681 -30.06 -20.15 19.89
C LEU A 681 -29.47 -19.13 18.92
N SER A 682 -30.21 -18.04 18.85
CA SER A 682 -30.15 -16.86 18.02
C SER A 682 -29.09 -15.84 18.43
N SER A 683 -28.68 -15.04 17.43
CA SER A 683 -28.30 -13.60 17.45
C SER A 683 -27.14 -13.14 18.34
N VAL A 684 -26.17 -12.42 17.74
CA VAL A 684 -26.00 -10.95 17.82
C VAL A 684 -24.89 -10.54 16.81
N ALA A 685 -25.14 -9.40 16.13
CA ALA A 685 -24.37 -8.69 15.08
C ALA A 685 -24.65 -9.10 13.64
#